data_AF-A0A7C6HYN5-F1
#
_entry.id   AF-A0A7C6HYN5-F1
#
_cell.length_a   1.000
_cell.length_b   1.000
_cell.length_c   1.000
_cell.angle_alpha   90.00
_cell.angle_beta   90.00
_cell.angle_gamma   90.00
#
_symmetry.space_group_name_H-M   'P 1'
#
loop_
_entity.id
_entity.type
_entity.pdbx_description
1 polymer ?
#
loop_
_entity_poly.entity_id
_entity_poly.type
_entity_poly.pdbx_seq_one_letter_code
_entity_poly.pdbx_strand_id
1 'polypeptide(L)'
;MRNKVWLVFACIIPGLITGCHDDTGMPGAETVSYKVAVIMPLSSGNDWNRTIDWALDNFRQAQVGLPKITEIQVELKNEEDADLAEYLSRVASDDTYTAIIGPYSSRNARLAAIACVAEQKTLILPLATSTEFQRIFAGKECIWNLAQSDLTQCEILLMQMAVSDMPSVSLLTADDDYGKSFSDWFAYQAIELGLEVEDMVIYRNNEELKNGVAHFADKRFRSGALLFAPSKASDFQLFDETYDQLDRGSFPMVYCSDVAHSKTLVGKIKHTYEGVSPSADPASGFVNAYRSKFGESPVAGEAHLFDAISLLGYALAAFGDADLNGAIKNIVDGRDNWNRGWMASDMQAALLRLQAGGFPNLSGVSGDWTFDQKHYASVLNSSYCHWVLKNGEYHTLEYLSTDGSGRTISMLQTWQTQAEQFQQFNQRQEDFNYGKHEGNWAVVIGTSDTWANYRHQADAMAMYQILKRHGYDDDHIVLIIADNIAYDSRNLYPGVVKVKPDGENLYRDMKVDYKINDVTIADLQDIFLGNSSKRLPHVIAPGKNDNIIVFWCGHGNHNRLAWGSHGTVYGTQVRDILRAMHEEQRYRKILFAMDACYSGSIGEACIGIPGVLFITAANAYETSKADMKDPEMGIWLSNGFTRAFQEAIDETPNITMRDLYYKLARQTVGSHATVYNAEYYGNMYSNTMKEYLN
;
A
#
# COMPACT_ATOMS: atom_id res chain seq x y z
N MET A 1 89.04 9.01 65.59
CA MET A 1 88.51 8.56 64.29
C MET A 1 87.43 9.56 63.86
N ARG A 2 87.68 10.20 62.71
CA ARG A 2 87.05 11.41 62.07
C ARG A 2 85.63 11.75 62.56
N ASN A 3 85.35 12.72 63.44
CA ASN A 3 85.56 14.19 63.50
C ASN A 3 84.81 15.06 62.45
N LYS A 4 83.60 15.48 62.85
CA LYS A 4 83.03 16.85 62.95
C LYS A 4 83.29 17.92 61.87
N VAL A 5 82.16 18.36 61.28
CA VAL A 5 81.57 19.72 61.22
C VAL A 5 82.42 20.93 60.77
N TRP A 6 81.92 21.61 59.72
CA TRP A 6 81.84 23.08 59.50
C TRP A 6 80.62 23.32 58.57
N LEU A 7 79.47 23.92 58.98
CA LEU A 7 79.10 25.36 59.03
C LEU A 7 79.60 26.14 57.79
N VAL A 8 78.76 26.85 57.02
CA VAL A 8 78.17 28.17 57.34
C VAL A 8 76.91 28.51 56.51
N PHE A 9 76.03 29.29 57.15
CA PHE A 9 74.78 29.96 56.75
C PHE A 9 74.80 30.87 55.51
N ALA A 10 73.64 30.99 54.83
CA ALA A 10 72.95 32.28 54.61
C ALA A 10 71.47 32.08 54.25
N CYS A 11 70.59 32.74 55.01
CA CYS A 11 69.13 32.89 54.83
C CYS A 11 68.79 33.60 53.49
N ILE A 12 67.60 33.45 52.88
CA ILE A 12 66.33 34.12 53.22
C ILE A 12 65.16 33.49 52.40
N ILE A 13 64.02 33.28 53.08
CA ILE A 13 62.64 32.92 52.62
C ILE A 13 61.94 34.18 52.05
N PRO A 14 60.97 34.19 51.08
CA PRO A 14 59.80 33.29 50.93
C PRO A 14 59.58 32.76 49.49
N GLY A 15 58.91 31.64 49.23
CA GLY A 15 57.62 31.21 49.76
C GLY A 15 56.49 31.65 48.83
N LEU A 16 56.32 30.98 47.69
CA LEU A 16 55.07 30.96 46.90
C LEU A 16 54.99 29.62 46.14
N ILE A 17 53.91 28.91 46.41
CA ILE A 17 53.54 27.62 45.83
C ILE A 17 52.89 27.88 44.47
N THR A 18 53.41 27.27 43.40
CA THR A 18 52.65 26.95 42.19
C THR A 18 53.19 25.64 41.62
N GLY A 19 52.36 24.60 41.65
CA GLY A 19 52.63 23.31 41.06
C GLY A 19 52.66 23.39 39.54
N CYS A 20 53.66 22.75 38.94
CA CYS A 20 53.65 22.41 37.52
C CYS A 20 53.08 20.99 37.42
N HIS A 21 51.84 20.88 36.97
CA HIS A 21 51.30 19.65 36.41
C HIS A 21 51.63 19.71 34.91
N ASP A 22 52.41 18.77 34.41
CA ASP A 22 52.68 18.64 32.98
C ASP A 22 51.38 18.27 32.24
N ASP A 23 50.80 19.24 31.54
CA ASP A 23 49.76 19.03 30.52
C ASP A 23 50.42 18.47 29.25
N THR A 24 50.47 17.15 29.13
CA THR A 24 50.52 16.51 27.82
C THR A 24 49.11 16.52 27.23
N GLY A 25 48.72 17.66 26.66
CA GLY A 25 47.45 17.82 25.98
C GLY A 25 47.33 16.84 24.80
N MET A 26 46.47 15.83 24.93
CA MET A 26 45.87 15.20 23.77
C MET A 26 45.08 16.27 22.99
N PRO A 27 45.08 16.27 21.65
CA PRO A 27 44.21 17.16 20.89
C PRO A 27 42.76 16.92 21.34
N GLY A 28 42.06 17.96 21.78
CA GLY A 28 40.64 17.86 22.11
C GLY A 28 39.85 17.40 20.88
N ALA A 29 38.93 16.46 21.06
CA ALA A 29 38.11 15.95 19.97
C ALA A 29 37.31 17.09 19.31
N GLU A 30 37.23 17.10 17.98
CA GLU A 30 36.47 18.11 17.23
C GLU A 30 34.98 17.77 17.32
N THR A 31 34.16 18.66 17.89
CA THR A 31 32.70 18.47 17.98
C THR A 31 31.98 19.22 16.88
N VAL A 32 31.11 18.52 16.16
CA VAL A 32 30.20 19.08 15.14
C VAL A 32 28.76 18.86 15.58
N SER A 33 27.98 19.94 15.67
CA SER A 33 26.61 19.92 16.17
C SER A 33 25.59 20.05 15.04
N TYR A 34 24.54 19.22 15.08
CA TYR A 34 23.47 19.17 14.09
C TYR A 34 22.11 19.32 14.77
N LYS A 35 21.22 20.13 14.18
CA LYS A 35 19.85 20.31 14.68
C LYS A 35 18.88 19.44 13.89
N VAL A 36 18.01 18.71 14.58
CA VAL A 36 17.07 17.74 13.99
C VAL A 36 15.68 18.01 14.54
N ALA A 37 14.68 18.08 13.67
CA ALA A 37 13.28 18.12 14.09
C ALA A 37 12.75 16.69 14.24
N VAL A 38 12.15 16.37 15.38
CA VAL A 38 11.48 15.09 15.63
C VAL A 38 10.00 15.36 15.82
N ILE A 39 9.14 14.69 15.04
CA ILE A 39 7.71 15.00 14.98
C ILE A 39 6.92 13.74 15.36
N MET A 40 6.30 13.74 16.55
CA MET A 40 5.62 12.57 17.12
C MET A 40 4.31 12.97 17.84
N PRO A 41 3.33 12.07 17.98
CA PRO A 41 2.04 12.38 18.62
C PRO A 41 2.15 12.37 20.13
N LEU A 42 1.94 13.52 20.77
CA LEU A 42 2.04 13.64 22.21
C LEU A 42 0.76 13.19 22.95
N SER A 43 -0.39 13.10 22.26
CA SER A 43 -1.63 12.59 22.87
C SER A 43 -1.68 11.08 23.06
N SER A 44 -0.78 10.33 22.42
CA SER A 44 -0.76 8.85 22.42
C SER A 44 -0.50 8.25 23.81
N GLY A 45 -0.06 9.05 24.78
CA GLY A 45 0.38 8.59 26.09
C GLY A 45 1.78 7.96 26.06
N ASN A 46 2.46 8.00 24.91
CA ASN A 46 3.83 7.55 24.75
C ASN A 46 4.78 8.68 25.18
N ASP A 47 5.75 8.33 26.02
CA ASP A 47 6.83 9.26 26.36
C ASP A 47 7.94 9.12 25.31
N TRP A 48 7.83 9.87 24.21
CA TRP A 48 8.84 9.83 23.15
C TRP A 48 10.20 10.38 23.59
N ASN A 49 10.23 11.32 24.56
CA ASN A 49 11.48 11.91 25.04
C ASN A 49 12.40 10.86 25.63
N ARG A 50 11.88 9.90 26.42
CA ARG A 50 12.73 8.84 26.99
C ARG A 50 13.46 8.01 25.93
N THR A 51 12.81 7.75 24.79
CA THR A 51 13.35 6.95 23.70
C THR A 51 14.38 7.77 22.92
N ILE A 52 14.08 9.05 22.67
CA ILE A 52 15.01 10.01 22.07
C ILE A 52 16.27 10.14 22.94
N ASP A 53 16.09 10.43 24.22
CA ASP A 53 17.16 10.61 25.19
C ASP A 53 18.03 9.37 25.31
N TRP A 54 17.42 8.18 25.29
CA TRP A 54 18.18 6.93 25.36
C TRP A 54 19.00 6.67 24.10
N ALA A 55 18.44 6.90 22.90
CA ALA A 55 19.19 6.77 21.66
C ALA A 55 20.38 7.76 21.63
N LEU A 56 20.15 9.01 22.01
CA LEU A 56 21.18 10.04 22.08
C LEU A 56 22.25 9.74 23.16
N ASP A 57 21.86 9.22 24.32
CA ASP A 57 22.78 8.82 25.38
C ASP A 57 23.66 7.64 24.94
N ASN A 58 23.07 6.60 24.33
CA ASN A 58 23.83 5.50 23.73
C ASN A 58 24.84 6.02 22.70
N PHE A 59 24.40 6.92 21.80
CA PHE A 59 25.25 7.50 20.77
C PHE A 59 26.36 8.38 21.35
N ARG A 60 26.10 9.19 22.39
CA ARG A 60 27.13 9.99 23.09
C ARG A 60 28.17 9.10 23.75
N GLN A 61 27.74 8.03 24.43
CA GLN A 61 28.65 7.07 25.06
C GLN A 61 29.51 6.34 24.04
N ALA A 62 28.93 6.01 22.88
CA ALA A 62 29.64 5.35 21.78
C ALA A 62 30.76 6.20 21.17
N GLN A 63 30.70 7.52 21.33
CA GLN A 63 31.68 8.44 20.74
C GLN A 63 32.87 8.75 21.66
N VAL A 64 32.88 8.22 22.89
CA VAL A 64 33.98 8.46 23.84
C VAL A 64 35.31 8.00 23.24
N GLY A 65 36.29 8.91 23.17
CA GLY A 65 37.61 8.63 22.63
C GLY A 65 37.74 8.68 21.10
N LEU A 66 36.67 9.03 20.38
CA LEU A 66 36.76 9.29 18.94
C LEU A 66 37.41 10.66 18.65
N PRO A 67 38.15 10.80 17.54
CA PRO A 67 38.80 12.06 17.18
C PRO A 67 37.80 13.16 16.76
N LYS A 68 36.65 12.75 16.21
CA LYS A 68 35.54 13.64 15.86
C LYS A 68 34.26 13.18 16.54
N ILE A 69 33.53 14.12 17.11
CA ILE A 69 32.29 13.91 17.87
C ILE A 69 31.14 14.59 17.13
N THR A 70 30.06 13.85 16.91
CA THR A 70 28.78 14.32 16.38
C THR A 70 27.82 14.56 17.54
N GLU A 71 27.38 15.80 17.69
CA GLU A 71 26.33 16.18 18.63
C GLU A 71 25.01 16.37 17.87
N ILE A 72 23.94 15.73 18.33
CA ILE A 72 22.60 15.87 17.77
C ILE A 72 21.72 16.61 18.78
N GLN A 73 21.16 17.73 18.35
CA GLN A 73 20.21 18.55 19.10
C GLN A 73 18.81 18.32 18.53
N VAL A 74 17.92 17.79 19.35
CA VAL A 74 16.55 17.45 18.93
C VAL A 74 15.58 18.56 19.34
N GLU A 75 14.76 18.99 18.38
CA GLU A 75 13.55 19.76 18.62
C GLU A 75 12.33 18.85 18.45
N LEU A 76 11.69 18.47 19.56
CA LEU A 76 10.47 17.66 19.53
C LEU A 76 9.24 18.54 19.26
N LYS A 77 8.47 18.20 18.23
CA LYS A 77 7.22 18.85 17.85
C LYS A 77 6.07 17.84 17.91
N ASN A 78 4.92 18.29 18.41
CA ASN A 78 3.70 17.49 18.38
C ASN A 78 3.10 17.46 16.97
N GLU A 79 2.85 16.27 16.43
CA GLU A 79 2.26 16.12 15.09
C GLU A 79 0.76 16.51 15.02
N GLU A 80 0.11 16.70 16.17
CA GLU A 80 -1.32 16.99 16.24
C GLU A 80 -1.60 18.49 16.36
N ASP A 81 -0.56 19.32 16.43
CA ASP A 81 -0.71 20.76 16.51
C ASP A 81 -1.24 21.33 15.18
N ALA A 82 -2.12 22.33 15.27
CA ALA A 82 -2.77 22.93 14.10
C ALA A 82 -1.80 23.61 13.13
N ASP A 83 -0.63 24.03 13.60
CA ASP A 83 0.43 24.68 12.82
C ASP A 83 1.41 23.69 12.17
N LEU A 84 1.17 22.37 12.24
CA LEU A 84 2.11 21.35 11.75
C LEU A 84 2.54 21.60 10.29
N ALA A 85 1.60 21.93 9.39
CA ALA A 85 1.92 22.15 7.98
C ALA A 85 2.86 23.36 7.77
N GLU A 86 2.63 24.46 8.50
CA GLU A 86 3.48 25.65 8.46
C GLU A 86 4.86 25.35 9.07
N TYR A 87 4.89 24.61 10.18
CA TYR A 87 6.12 24.15 10.82
C TYR A 87 6.96 23.30 9.88
N LEU A 88 6.36 22.30 9.23
CA LEU A 88 7.05 21.40 8.29
C LEU A 88 7.64 22.15 7.10
N SER A 89 6.87 23.05 6.49
CA SER A 89 7.34 23.89 5.38
C SER A 89 8.55 24.73 5.80
N ARG A 90 8.46 25.40 6.96
CA ARG A 90 9.56 26.21 7.51
C ARG A 90 10.80 25.36 7.76
N VAL A 91 10.68 24.24 8.48
CA VAL A 91 11.82 23.38 8.84
C VAL A 91 12.46 22.73 7.61
N ALA A 92 11.67 22.33 6.62
CA ALA A 92 12.19 21.78 5.37
C ALA A 92 13.06 22.80 4.62
N SER A 93 12.68 24.08 4.60
CA SER A 93 13.43 25.17 3.95
C SER A 93 14.58 25.75 4.79
N ASP A 94 14.66 25.41 6.07
CA ASP A 94 15.61 26.02 7.01
C ASP A 94 16.91 25.17 7.05
N ASP A 95 18.00 25.74 6.52
CA ASP A 95 19.31 25.09 6.48
C ASP A 95 19.93 24.85 7.86
N THR A 96 19.41 25.47 8.93
CA THR A 96 19.84 25.17 10.29
C THR A 96 19.39 23.79 10.75
N TYR A 97 18.34 23.22 10.15
CA TYR A 97 17.90 21.86 10.41
C TYR A 97 18.52 20.90 9.41
N THR A 98 19.17 19.87 9.92
CA THR A 98 19.87 18.86 9.11
C THR A 98 18.91 17.81 8.56
N ALA A 99 17.91 17.40 9.35
CA ALA A 99 16.95 16.38 8.97
C ALA A 99 15.63 16.51 9.75
N ILE A 100 14.60 15.83 9.25
CA ILE A 100 13.32 15.64 9.93
C ILE A 100 13.13 14.13 10.21
N ILE A 101 12.76 13.78 11.44
CA ILE A 101 12.35 12.42 11.84
C ILE A 101 10.86 12.44 12.19
N GLY A 102 10.10 11.48 11.65
CA GLY A 102 8.64 11.52 11.68
C GLY A 102 8.08 12.47 10.61
N PRO A 103 6.76 12.75 10.56
CA PRO A 103 5.71 12.37 11.50
C PRO A 103 5.44 10.86 11.67
N TYR A 104 4.79 10.50 12.78
CA TYR A 104 4.40 9.12 13.09
C TYR A 104 3.24 8.65 12.22
N SER A 105 2.18 9.46 12.10
CA SER A 105 1.01 9.10 11.31
C SER A 105 1.26 9.29 9.81
N SER A 106 0.83 8.32 9.00
CA SER A 106 0.99 8.37 7.54
C SER A 106 0.37 9.62 6.88
N ARG A 107 -0.76 10.10 7.44
CA ARG A 107 -1.42 11.33 6.97
C ARG A 107 -0.48 12.54 7.10
N ASN A 108 0.16 12.69 8.26
CA ASN A 108 1.06 13.80 8.52
C ASN A 108 2.42 13.57 7.81
N ALA A 109 2.87 12.32 7.68
CA ALA A 109 4.04 11.96 6.90
C ALA A 109 3.94 12.42 5.45
N ARG A 110 2.74 12.37 4.84
CA ARG A 110 2.48 12.95 3.52
C ARG A 110 2.81 14.44 3.44
N LEU A 111 2.42 15.22 4.45
CA LEU A 111 2.72 16.66 4.49
C LEU A 111 4.23 16.91 4.57
N ALA A 112 4.92 16.15 5.42
CA ALA A 112 6.37 16.26 5.58
C ALA A 112 7.10 15.85 4.30
N ALA A 113 6.69 14.75 3.68
CA ALA A 113 7.28 14.26 2.43
C ALA A 113 7.14 15.26 1.28
N ILE A 114 5.99 15.94 1.15
CA ILE A 114 5.80 16.99 0.14
C ILE A 114 6.81 18.14 0.37
N ALA A 115 6.92 18.63 1.60
CA ALA A 115 7.83 19.72 1.94
C ALA A 115 9.31 19.31 1.76
N CYS A 116 9.69 18.13 2.24
CA CYS A 116 11.05 17.62 2.16
C CYS A 116 11.49 17.33 0.72
N VAL A 117 10.61 16.79 -0.13
CA VAL A 117 10.94 16.53 -1.55
C VAL A 117 11.15 17.84 -2.31
N ALA A 118 10.39 18.88 -2.00
CA ALA A 118 10.56 20.19 -2.63
C ALA A 118 11.93 20.80 -2.31
N GLU A 119 12.39 20.66 -1.06
CA GLU A 119 13.63 21.26 -0.56
C GLU A 119 14.82 20.28 -0.51
N GLN A 120 14.65 19.03 -0.96
CA GLN A 120 15.62 17.93 -0.84
C GLN A 120 16.10 17.68 0.61
N LYS A 121 15.26 17.96 1.61
CA LYS A 121 15.57 17.72 3.03
C LYS A 121 15.43 16.23 3.36
N THR A 122 16.39 15.66 4.09
CA THR A 122 16.31 14.28 4.56
C THR A 122 15.15 14.07 5.54
N LEU A 123 14.29 13.11 5.21
CA LEU A 123 13.14 12.68 5.99
C LEU A 123 13.26 11.20 6.33
N ILE A 124 13.35 10.88 7.62
CA ILE A 124 13.36 9.50 8.12
C ILE A 124 12.04 9.24 8.84
N LEU A 125 11.31 8.21 8.41
CA LEU A 125 9.98 7.90 8.91
C LEU A 125 10.04 6.64 9.76
N PRO A 126 9.85 6.76 11.09
CA PRO A 126 9.88 5.60 11.98
C PRO A 126 8.79 4.57 11.66
N LEU A 127 7.54 5.01 11.46
CA LEU A 127 6.39 4.10 11.42
C LEU A 127 5.27 4.54 10.46
N ALA A 128 5.58 5.33 9.42
CA ALA A 128 4.58 5.70 8.41
C ALA A 128 4.33 4.51 7.46
N THR A 129 3.32 3.69 7.76
CA THR A 129 3.08 2.39 7.12
C THR A 129 2.01 2.40 6.02
N SER A 130 1.33 3.51 5.76
CA SER A 130 0.27 3.55 4.73
C SER A 130 0.83 3.16 3.37
N THR A 131 0.17 2.17 2.74
CA THR A 131 0.58 1.60 1.45
C THR A 131 0.63 2.66 0.36
N GLU A 132 -0.41 3.50 0.29
CA GLU A 132 -0.50 4.57 -0.69
C GLU A 132 0.56 5.66 -0.47
N PHE A 133 0.86 5.98 0.79
CA PHE A 133 1.93 6.91 1.12
C PHE A 133 3.27 6.39 0.61
N GLN A 134 3.67 5.18 1.02
CA GLN A 134 4.96 4.60 0.62
C GLN A 134 5.05 4.45 -0.92
N ARG A 135 3.95 4.06 -1.59
CA ARG A 135 3.88 3.96 -3.05
C ARG A 135 4.07 5.29 -3.77
N ILE A 136 3.47 6.37 -3.26
CA ILE A 136 3.56 7.71 -3.88
C ILE A 136 4.97 8.28 -3.79
N PHE A 137 5.65 8.04 -2.67
CA PHE A 137 6.98 8.57 -2.38
C PHE A 137 8.12 7.57 -2.64
N ALA A 138 7.81 6.37 -3.15
CA ALA A 138 8.82 5.41 -3.57
C ALA A 138 9.78 6.03 -4.59
N GLY A 139 11.08 5.84 -4.36
CA GLY A 139 12.14 6.34 -5.24
C GLY A 139 12.45 7.83 -5.09
N LYS A 140 11.91 8.50 -4.06
CA LYS A 140 12.36 9.85 -3.67
C LYS A 140 13.61 9.73 -2.80
N GLU A 141 14.73 10.26 -3.28
CA GLU A 141 16.07 10.05 -2.71
C GLU A 141 16.23 10.54 -1.26
N CYS A 142 15.34 11.42 -0.79
CA CYS A 142 15.40 12.00 0.55
C CYS A 142 14.42 11.37 1.56
N ILE A 143 13.68 10.31 1.19
CA ILE A 143 12.66 9.67 2.05
C ILE A 143 13.08 8.26 2.42
N TRP A 144 13.14 7.99 3.73
CA TRP A 144 13.61 6.71 4.29
C TRP A 144 12.56 6.11 5.24
N ASN A 145 11.89 5.03 4.83
CA ASN A 145 10.89 4.34 5.67
C ASN A 145 11.53 3.18 6.45
N LEU A 146 11.43 3.22 7.78
CA LEU A 146 11.99 2.19 8.67
C LEU A 146 11.03 1.04 9.00
N ALA A 147 9.83 1.05 8.41
CA ALA A 147 8.84 0.00 8.56
C ALA A 147 8.26 -0.37 7.18
N GLN A 148 7.95 -1.66 7.01
CA GLN A 148 7.18 -2.14 5.87
C GLN A 148 5.75 -1.59 5.91
N SER A 149 5.12 -1.50 4.73
CA SER A 149 3.74 -1.02 4.64
C SER A 149 2.75 -1.93 5.37
N ASP A 150 1.57 -1.41 5.66
CA ASP A 150 0.42 -2.13 6.23
C ASP A 150 0.04 -3.40 5.43
N LEU A 151 0.43 -3.52 4.14
CA LEU A 151 0.34 -4.77 3.37
C LEU A 151 0.92 -5.96 4.11
N THR A 152 2.10 -5.77 4.69
CA THR A 152 2.80 -6.81 5.44
C THR A 152 2.07 -7.15 6.72
N GLN A 153 1.45 -6.16 7.37
CA GLN A 153 0.64 -6.41 8.56
C GLN A 153 -0.63 -7.21 8.22
N CYS A 154 -1.33 -6.83 7.15
CA CYS A 154 -2.51 -7.54 6.67
C CYS A 154 -2.18 -8.98 6.30
N GLU A 155 -1.06 -9.19 5.60
CA GLU A 155 -0.54 -10.52 5.29
C GLU A 155 -0.27 -11.37 6.53
N ILE A 156 0.45 -10.83 7.53
CA ILE A 156 0.74 -11.56 8.77
C ILE A 156 -0.55 -11.96 9.49
N LEU A 157 -1.54 -11.06 9.54
CA LEU A 157 -2.84 -11.33 10.15
C LEU A 157 -3.60 -12.45 9.43
N LEU A 158 -3.63 -12.41 8.10
CA LEU A 158 -4.27 -13.45 7.29
C LEU A 158 -3.56 -14.80 7.42
N MET A 159 -2.22 -14.81 7.46
CA MET A 159 -1.45 -16.03 7.67
C MET A 159 -1.71 -16.63 9.06
N GLN A 160 -1.91 -15.81 10.09
CA GLN A 160 -2.31 -16.27 11.43
C GLN A 160 -3.70 -16.91 11.43
N MET A 161 -4.66 -16.34 10.69
CA MET A 161 -5.99 -16.92 10.50
C MET A 161 -5.90 -18.26 9.75
N ALA A 162 -5.09 -18.34 8.69
CA ALA A 162 -4.87 -19.55 7.92
C ALA A 162 -4.26 -20.69 8.76
N VAL A 163 -3.24 -20.40 9.58
CA VAL A 163 -2.60 -21.39 10.46
C VAL A 163 -3.55 -21.83 11.59
N SER A 164 -4.54 -21.01 11.93
CA SER A 164 -5.55 -21.31 12.94
C SER A 164 -6.73 -22.12 12.39
N ASP A 165 -6.62 -22.69 11.18
CA ASP A 165 -7.67 -23.46 10.48
C ASP A 165 -9.01 -22.69 10.39
N MET A 166 -8.94 -21.36 10.20
CA MET A 166 -10.12 -20.54 9.91
C MET A 166 -10.24 -20.38 8.40
N PRO A 167 -11.05 -21.21 7.71
CA PRO A 167 -11.10 -21.21 6.25
C PRO A 167 -11.73 -19.94 5.70
N SER A 168 -12.51 -19.22 6.51
CA SER A 168 -13.29 -18.08 6.09
C SER A 168 -12.94 -16.81 6.86
N VAL A 169 -12.73 -15.71 6.15
CA VAL A 169 -12.25 -14.44 6.70
C VAL A 169 -13.09 -13.26 6.23
N SER A 170 -13.23 -12.26 7.08
CA SER A 170 -13.96 -11.02 6.81
C SER A 170 -13.14 -9.80 7.22
N LEU A 171 -13.46 -8.63 6.66
CA LEU A 171 -12.82 -7.36 7.00
C LEU A 171 -13.83 -6.35 7.53
N LEU A 172 -13.45 -5.61 8.58
CA LEU A 172 -14.08 -4.35 8.98
C LEU A 172 -13.03 -3.26 9.09
N THR A 173 -13.12 -2.21 8.26
CA THR A 173 -12.10 -1.14 8.24
C THR A 173 -12.68 0.24 7.91
N ALA A 174 -11.93 1.31 8.18
CA ALA A 174 -12.38 2.68 7.94
C ALA A 174 -12.19 3.12 6.48
N ASP A 175 -12.99 4.07 6.01
CA ASP A 175 -12.83 4.72 4.69
C ASP A 175 -11.83 5.88 4.73
N ASP A 176 -10.56 5.59 5.04
CA ASP A 176 -9.47 6.58 5.05
C ASP A 176 -8.13 6.00 4.53
N ASP A 177 -7.06 6.80 4.55
CA ASP A 177 -5.73 6.41 4.03
C ASP A 177 -5.12 5.19 4.73
N TYR A 178 -5.50 4.92 5.99
CA TYR A 178 -5.02 3.75 6.74
C TYR A 178 -5.93 2.54 6.44
N GLY A 179 -7.25 2.69 6.56
CA GLY A 179 -8.17 1.58 6.28
C GLY A 179 -8.10 1.08 4.84
N LYS A 180 -7.78 1.97 3.87
CA LYS A 180 -7.51 1.59 2.48
C LYS A 180 -6.34 0.63 2.30
N SER A 181 -5.31 0.71 3.16
CA SER A 181 -4.22 -0.26 3.14
C SER A 181 -4.72 -1.71 3.31
N PHE A 182 -5.81 -1.90 4.06
CA PHE A 182 -6.43 -3.21 4.26
C PHE A 182 -7.49 -3.49 3.19
N SER A 183 -8.42 -2.55 2.94
CA SER A 183 -9.53 -2.80 1.99
C SER A 183 -9.06 -3.09 0.57
N ASP A 184 -7.93 -2.53 0.14
CA ASP A 184 -7.43 -2.70 -1.22
C ASP A 184 -6.68 -4.02 -1.47
N TRP A 185 -6.29 -4.72 -0.40
CA TRP A 185 -5.34 -5.84 -0.46
C TRP A 185 -5.77 -7.09 0.31
N PHE A 186 -6.65 -6.95 1.31
CA PHE A 186 -7.12 -8.04 2.16
C PHE A 186 -7.65 -9.22 1.36
N ALA A 187 -8.59 -8.99 0.43
CA ALA A 187 -9.19 -10.07 -0.35
C ALA A 187 -8.14 -10.75 -1.25
N TYR A 188 -7.26 -9.98 -1.88
CA TYR A 188 -6.19 -10.51 -2.72
C TYR A 188 -5.26 -11.43 -1.91
N GLN A 189 -4.76 -10.95 -0.77
CA GLN A 189 -3.87 -11.72 0.10
C GLN A 189 -4.56 -12.94 0.71
N ALA A 190 -5.84 -12.82 1.07
CA ALA A 190 -6.61 -13.94 1.63
C ALA A 190 -6.74 -15.08 0.61
N ILE A 191 -7.09 -14.75 -0.64
CA ILE A 191 -7.23 -15.73 -1.73
C ILE A 191 -5.88 -16.40 -2.04
N GLU A 192 -4.79 -15.64 -2.10
CA GLU A 192 -3.43 -16.19 -2.29
C GLU A 192 -3.01 -17.13 -1.15
N LEU A 193 -3.57 -16.97 0.04
CA LEU A 193 -3.36 -17.86 1.19
C LEU A 193 -4.37 -19.02 1.25
N GLY A 194 -5.25 -19.15 0.26
CA GLY A 194 -6.28 -20.20 0.20
C GLY A 194 -7.47 -19.99 1.14
N LEU A 195 -7.71 -18.76 1.60
CA LEU A 195 -8.82 -18.39 2.47
C LEU A 195 -10.03 -17.93 1.66
N GLU A 196 -11.23 -18.26 2.14
CA GLU A 196 -12.52 -17.80 1.60
C GLU A 196 -12.87 -16.43 2.20
N VAL A 197 -13.08 -15.42 1.36
CA VAL A 197 -13.50 -14.09 1.81
C VAL A 197 -15.03 -14.06 1.93
N GLU A 198 -15.59 -13.96 3.14
CA GLU A 198 -17.05 -13.93 3.35
C GLU A 198 -17.66 -12.55 3.12
N ASP A 199 -17.10 -11.52 3.74
CA ASP A 199 -17.62 -10.15 3.59
C ASP A 199 -16.59 -9.09 3.99
N MET A 200 -16.76 -7.88 3.48
CA MET A 200 -15.91 -6.73 3.77
C MET A 200 -16.77 -5.49 4.00
N VAL A 201 -16.69 -4.90 5.18
CA VAL A 201 -17.43 -3.70 5.55
C VAL A 201 -16.48 -2.52 5.74
N ILE A 202 -16.73 -1.45 5.00
CA ILE A 202 -15.98 -0.19 5.10
C ILE A 202 -16.87 0.87 5.74
N TYR A 203 -16.45 1.44 6.87
CA TYR A 203 -17.21 2.44 7.62
C TYR A 203 -16.61 3.85 7.52
N ARG A 204 -17.47 4.87 7.48
CA ARG A 204 -17.07 6.30 7.42
C ARG A 204 -17.28 7.04 8.72
N ASN A 205 -18.12 6.51 9.59
CA ASN A 205 -18.57 7.18 10.81
C ASN A 205 -18.98 6.17 11.88
N ASN A 206 -19.25 6.67 13.08
CA ASN A 206 -19.58 5.86 14.25
C ASN A 206 -20.87 5.02 14.07
N GLU A 207 -21.84 5.49 13.28
CA GLU A 207 -23.08 4.76 13.02
C GLU A 207 -22.84 3.59 12.07
N GLU A 208 -22.11 3.83 10.98
CA GLU A 208 -21.67 2.79 10.05
C GLU A 208 -20.78 1.73 10.74
N LEU A 209 -19.90 2.14 11.65
CA LEU A 209 -19.11 1.20 12.46
C LEU A 209 -20.02 0.29 13.29
N LYS A 210 -20.98 0.86 14.04
CA LYS A 210 -21.94 0.07 14.84
C LYS A 210 -22.72 -0.92 13.99
N ASN A 211 -23.20 -0.46 12.83
CA ASN A 211 -23.93 -1.30 11.89
C ASN A 211 -23.04 -2.43 11.34
N GLY A 212 -21.77 -2.13 11.06
CA GLY A 212 -20.77 -3.12 10.65
C GLY A 212 -20.49 -4.17 11.73
N VAL A 213 -20.36 -3.75 13.00
CA VAL A 213 -20.22 -4.72 14.11
C VAL A 213 -21.47 -5.59 14.23
N ALA A 214 -22.67 -5.01 14.17
CA ALA A 214 -23.91 -5.76 14.24
C ALA A 214 -24.08 -6.74 13.07
N HIS A 215 -23.61 -6.38 11.87
CA HIS A 215 -23.62 -7.24 10.68
C HIS A 215 -22.86 -8.55 10.90
N PHE A 216 -21.69 -8.49 11.54
CA PHE A 216 -20.86 -9.66 11.82
C PHE A 216 -21.35 -10.52 12.99
N ALA A 217 -22.43 -10.14 13.67
CA ALA A 217 -23.10 -11.02 14.65
C ALA A 217 -24.04 -12.05 14.02
N ASP A 218 -24.25 -12.00 12.70
CA ASP A 218 -25.00 -13.04 12.00
C ASP A 218 -24.31 -14.41 12.09
N LYS A 219 -25.11 -15.47 12.27
CA LYS A 219 -24.62 -16.85 12.44
C LYS A 219 -23.78 -17.37 11.27
N ARG A 220 -23.92 -16.78 10.07
CA ARG A 220 -23.11 -17.17 8.91
C ARG A 220 -21.61 -16.97 9.15
N PHE A 221 -21.23 -15.96 9.93
CA PHE A 221 -19.83 -15.61 10.20
C PHE A 221 -19.20 -16.39 11.35
N ARG A 222 -19.99 -17.17 12.10
CA ARG A 222 -19.59 -17.74 13.40
C ARG A 222 -18.31 -18.58 13.36
N SER A 223 -18.06 -19.26 12.26
CA SER A 223 -16.90 -20.16 12.10
C SER A 223 -15.67 -19.48 11.49
N GLY A 224 -15.76 -18.20 11.14
CA GLY A 224 -14.68 -17.46 10.48
C GLY A 224 -13.92 -16.52 11.40
N ALA A 225 -12.99 -15.79 10.77
CA ALA A 225 -12.23 -14.70 11.39
C ALA A 225 -12.73 -13.34 10.88
N LEU A 226 -12.68 -12.33 11.73
CA LEU A 226 -12.88 -10.93 11.38
C LEU A 226 -11.57 -10.17 11.62
N LEU A 227 -10.97 -9.65 10.56
CA LEU A 227 -9.92 -8.64 10.65
C LEU A 227 -10.58 -7.28 10.92
N PHE A 228 -10.31 -6.69 12.07
CA PHE A 228 -10.70 -5.32 12.38
C PHE A 228 -9.52 -4.37 12.30
N ALA A 229 -9.56 -3.45 11.33
CA ALA A 229 -8.53 -2.45 11.10
C ALA A 229 -9.08 -1.03 11.36
N PRO A 230 -9.16 -0.59 12.64
CA PRO A 230 -9.58 0.76 12.98
C PRO A 230 -8.50 1.79 12.67
N SER A 231 -8.89 3.02 12.33
CA SER A 231 -7.93 4.11 12.06
C SER A 231 -7.64 4.99 13.27
N LYS A 232 -8.37 4.80 14.37
CA LYS A 232 -8.14 5.46 15.66
C LYS A 232 -8.57 4.58 16.82
N ALA A 233 -7.90 4.72 17.96
CA ALA A 233 -8.19 3.97 19.18
C ALA A 233 -9.67 4.10 19.64
N SER A 234 -10.30 5.26 19.44
CA SER A 234 -11.71 5.46 19.81
C SER A 234 -12.68 4.54 19.04
N ASP A 235 -12.33 4.14 17.82
CA ASP A 235 -13.17 3.22 17.03
C ASP A 235 -13.11 1.81 17.59
N PHE A 236 -11.95 1.39 18.12
CA PHE A 236 -11.85 0.12 18.84
C PHE A 236 -12.63 0.11 20.15
N GLN A 237 -12.63 1.23 20.88
CA GLN A 237 -13.49 1.34 22.06
C GLN A 237 -14.98 1.26 21.67
N LEU A 238 -15.40 1.93 20.60
CA LEU A 238 -16.77 1.87 20.12
C LEU A 238 -17.16 0.48 19.62
N PHE A 239 -16.23 -0.22 18.97
CA PHE A 239 -16.37 -1.62 18.58
C PHE A 239 -16.66 -2.48 19.81
N ASP A 240 -15.84 -2.38 20.87
CA ASP A 240 -16.00 -3.18 22.10
C ASP A 240 -17.33 -2.88 22.82
N GLU A 241 -17.73 -1.61 22.90
CA GLU A 241 -19.00 -1.18 23.48
C GLU A 241 -20.21 -1.72 22.72
N THR A 242 -20.09 -1.85 21.40
CA THR A 242 -21.15 -2.39 20.54
C THR A 242 -21.18 -3.91 20.64
N TYR A 243 -20.01 -4.55 20.62
CA TYR A 243 -19.84 -5.99 20.78
C TYR A 243 -20.42 -6.51 22.11
N ASP A 244 -20.30 -5.72 23.19
CA ASP A 244 -20.87 -6.03 24.52
C ASP A 244 -22.39 -6.28 24.49
N GLN A 245 -23.08 -5.68 23.52
CA GLN A 245 -24.54 -5.69 23.38
C GLN A 245 -25.07 -6.84 22.50
N LEU A 246 -24.19 -7.63 21.87
CA LEU A 246 -24.54 -8.65 20.88
C LEU A 246 -24.54 -10.07 21.47
N ASP A 247 -25.20 -11.01 20.79
CA ASP A 247 -25.15 -12.44 21.14
C ASP A 247 -23.79 -13.05 20.73
N ARG A 248 -22.90 -13.13 21.72
CA ARG A 248 -21.49 -13.51 21.57
C ARG A 248 -21.29 -14.92 21.03
N GLY A 249 -22.28 -15.80 21.18
CA GLY A 249 -22.16 -17.19 20.73
C GLY A 249 -22.00 -17.35 19.22
N SER A 250 -22.30 -16.29 18.45
CA SER A 250 -22.35 -16.30 16.99
C SER A 250 -21.31 -15.40 16.31
N PHE A 251 -20.45 -14.70 17.06
CA PHE A 251 -19.50 -13.73 16.50
C PHE A 251 -18.19 -14.41 16.06
N PRO A 252 -17.60 -14.02 14.90
CA PRO A 252 -16.30 -14.54 14.45
C PRO A 252 -15.17 -14.21 15.42
N MET A 253 -14.04 -14.93 15.30
CA MET A 253 -12.83 -14.56 16.04
C MET A 253 -12.25 -13.25 15.52
N VAL A 254 -11.95 -12.30 16.40
CA VAL A 254 -11.54 -10.95 16.01
C VAL A 254 -10.02 -10.79 16.13
N TYR A 255 -9.40 -10.45 15.01
CA TYR A 255 -8.00 -10.10 14.89
C TYR A 255 -7.86 -8.61 14.57
N CYS A 256 -6.99 -7.91 15.27
CA CYS A 256 -6.87 -6.47 15.15
C CYS A 256 -5.55 -6.01 14.55
N SER A 257 -5.62 -4.94 13.74
CA SER A 257 -4.45 -4.16 13.31
C SER A 257 -3.78 -3.44 14.50
N ASP A 258 -2.61 -2.84 14.26
CA ASP A 258 -1.79 -2.20 15.29
C ASP A 258 -2.43 -1.02 16.01
N VAL A 259 -3.39 -0.34 15.38
CA VAL A 259 -4.12 0.77 16.03
C VAL A 259 -4.88 0.32 17.29
N ALA A 260 -5.26 -0.96 17.37
CA ALA A 260 -5.88 -1.54 18.57
C ALA A 260 -4.88 -1.87 19.68
N HIS A 261 -3.57 -1.70 19.47
CA HIS A 261 -2.50 -1.86 20.46
C HIS A 261 -2.03 -0.50 20.97
N SER A 262 -2.83 0.11 21.85
CA SER A 262 -2.58 1.46 22.37
C SER A 262 -2.65 1.52 23.89
N LYS A 263 -1.72 2.28 24.49
CA LYS A 263 -1.75 2.62 25.93
C LYS A 263 -3.05 3.30 26.34
N THR A 264 -3.69 4.04 25.44
CA THR A 264 -4.94 4.76 25.74
C THR A 264 -6.15 3.85 25.92
N LEU A 265 -6.05 2.58 25.54
CA LEU A 265 -7.11 1.56 25.60
C LEU A 265 -7.00 0.64 26.82
N VAL A 266 -5.84 0.60 27.47
CA VAL A 266 -5.59 -0.19 28.68
C VAL A 266 -6.63 0.14 29.75
N GLY A 267 -7.26 -0.90 30.32
CA GLY A 267 -8.32 -0.78 31.32
C GLY A 267 -9.68 -0.24 30.83
N LYS A 268 -9.82 0.13 29.54
CA LYS A 268 -11.10 0.60 28.97
C LYS A 268 -11.85 -0.48 28.19
N ILE A 269 -11.11 -1.44 27.65
CA ILE A 269 -11.67 -2.54 26.85
C ILE A 269 -12.10 -3.69 27.75
N LYS A 270 -13.34 -4.14 27.59
CA LYS A 270 -13.98 -5.14 28.44
C LYS A 270 -13.70 -6.57 27.98
N HIS A 271 -13.62 -6.79 26.67
CA HIS A 271 -13.49 -8.12 26.09
C HIS A 271 -12.04 -8.48 25.74
N THR A 272 -11.86 -9.75 25.39
CA THR A 272 -10.57 -10.27 24.96
C THR A 272 -10.47 -10.19 23.44
N TYR A 273 -9.35 -9.65 22.96
CA TYR A 273 -9.04 -9.52 21.53
C TYR A 273 -7.57 -9.89 21.31
N GLU A 274 -7.25 -10.27 20.08
CA GLU A 274 -5.88 -10.49 19.65
C GLU A 274 -5.57 -9.68 18.40
N GLY A 275 -4.29 -9.50 18.10
CA GLY A 275 -3.86 -8.72 16.96
C GLY A 275 -2.35 -8.64 16.86
N VAL A 276 -1.87 -7.86 15.90
CA VAL A 276 -0.43 -7.65 15.71
C VAL A 276 -0.10 -6.17 15.80
N SER A 277 1.16 -5.88 16.14
CA SER A 277 1.67 -4.51 16.20
C SER A 277 3.15 -4.51 15.82
N PRO A 278 3.65 -3.49 15.08
CA PRO A 278 5.08 -3.31 14.89
C PRO A 278 5.82 -3.32 16.23
N SER A 279 6.97 -3.97 16.28
CA SER A 279 7.76 -4.19 17.49
C SER A 279 9.27 -4.11 17.19
N ALA A 280 10.07 -4.20 18.24
CA ALA A 280 11.51 -4.44 18.09
C ALA A 280 11.76 -5.90 17.66
N ASP A 281 12.87 -6.14 16.96
CA ASP A 281 13.35 -7.50 16.72
C ASP A 281 13.70 -8.14 18.07
N PRO A 282 13.07 -9.26 18.47
CA PRO A 282 13.38 -9.93 19.73
C PRO A 282 14.85 -10.39 19.84
N ALA A 283 15.54 -10.61 18.71
CA ALA A 283 16.96 -10.96 18.68
C ALA A 283 17.87 -9.78 19.07
N SER A 284 17.40 -8.52 18.92
CA SER A 284 18.14 -7.33 19.35
C SER A 284 18.30 -7.25 20.88
N GLY A 285 17.43 -7.93 21.63
CA GLY A 285 17.35 -7.82 23.09
C GLY A 285 16.76 -6.49 23.60
N PHE A 286 16.36 -5.57 22.71
CA PHE A 286 15.87 -4.24 23.06
C PHE A 286 14.66 -4.29 23.99
N VAL A 287 13.66 -5.14 23.73
CA VAL A 287 12.46 -5.26 24.57
C VAL A 287 12.81 -5.56 26.04
N ASN A 288 13.77 -6.45 26.28
CA ASN A 288 14.20 -6.81 27.64
C ASN A 288 14.98 -5.68 28.31
N ALA A 289 15.88 -5.03 27.56
CA ALA A 289 16.62 -3.87 28.05
C ALA A 289 15.68 -2.71 28.39
N TYR A 290 14.66 -2.48 27.56
CA TYR A 290 13.63 -1.47 27.74
C TYR A 290 12.86 -1.70 29.05
N ARG A 291 12.36 -2.91 29.28
CA ARG A 291 11.69 -3.30 30.53
C ARG A 291 12.59 -3.14 31.74
N SER A 292 13.86 -3.53 31.62
CA SER A 292 14.82 -3.38 32.72
C SER A 292 15.12 -1.91 33.04
N LYS A 293 15.12 -1.03 32.04
CA LYS A 293 15.47 0.39 32.20
C LYS A 293 14.28 1.24 32.66
N PHE A 294 13.09 0.97 32.14
CA PHE A 294 11.91 1.83 32.34
C PHE A 294 10.77 1.16 33.12
N GLY A 295 10.85 -0.15 33.40
CA GLY A 295 9.82 -0.88 34.15
C GLY A 295 8.58 -1.23 33.34
N GLU A 296 8.55 -0.96 32.03
CA GLU A 296 7.42 -1.29 31.13
C GLU A 296 7.90 -1.76 29.75
N SER A 297 6.99 -2.26 28.91
CA SER A 297 7.31 -2.69 27.54
C SER A 297 7.33 -1.51 26.57
N PRO A 298 8.17 -1.54 25.52
CA PRO A 298 8.11 -0.55 24.46
C PRO A 298 6.79 -0.68 23.68
N VAL A 299 6.30 0.44 23.17
CA VAL A 299 5.11 0.50 22.32
C VAL A 299 5.48 0.64 20.83
N ALA A 300 4.48 0.51 19.96
CA ALA A 300 4.64 0.69 18.52
C ALA A 300 5.38 2.00 18.20
N GLY A 301 6.39 1.90 17.33
CA GLY A 301 7.22 3.02 16.89
C GLY A 301 8.38 3.41 17.80
N GLU A 302 8.45 3.00 19.09
CA GLU A 302 9.60 3.39 19.94
C GLU A 302 10.91 2.76 19.46
N ALA A 303 10.89 1.48 19.09
CA ALA A 303 12.05 0.82 18.49
C ALA A 303 12.48 1.50 17.18
N HIS A 304 11.50 1.90 16.36
CA HIS A 304 11.76 2.52 15.06
C HIS A 304 12.28 3.96 15.21
N LEU A 305 11.81 4.70 16.21
CA LEU A 305 12.31 6.03 16.53
C LEU A 305 13.75 5.96 17.06
N PHE A 306 14.05 4.96 17.90
CA PHE A 306 15.42 4.69 18.34
C PHE A 306 16.34 4.43 17.13
N ASP A 307 15.87 3.64 16.17
CA ASP A 307 16.61 3.36 14.94
C ASP A 307 16.73 4.56 14.02
N ALA A 308 15.71 5.39 13.88
CA ALA A 308 15.79 6.63 13.10
C ALA A 308 16.90 7.56 13.60
N ILE A 309 17.00 7.72 14.92
CA ILE A 309 18.05 8.53 15.55
C ILE A 309 19.42 7.87 15.38
N SER A 310 19.49 6.55 15.54
CA SER A 310 20.74 5.80 15.41
C SER A 310 21.29 5.83 13.98
N LEU A 311 20.43 5.58 12.98
CA LEU A 311 20.76 5.65 11.56
C LEU A 311 21.24 7.04 11.16
N LEU A 312 20.51 8.08 11.58
CA LEU A 312 20.92 9.47 11.35
C LEU A 312 22.27 9.76 12.02
N GLY A 313 22.48 9.30 13.25
CA GLY A 313 23.73 9.47 13.96
C GLY A 313 24.92 8.85 13.24
N TYR A 314 24.78 7.60 12.76
CA TYR A 314 25.83 6.97 11.95
C TYR A 314 26.11 7.75 10.66
N ALA A 315 25.08 8.24 9.97
CA ALA A 315 25.23 8.99 8.73
C ALA A 315 25.98 10.32 8.95
N LEU A 316 25.64 11.05 10.01
CA LEU A 316 26.30 12.30 10.36
C LEU A 316 27.75 12.10 10.83
N ALA A 317 28.02 10.98 11.53
CA ALA A 317 29.34 10.67 12.06
C ALA A 317 30.29 10.00 11.06
N ALA A 318 29.83 9.70 9.84
CA ALA A 318 30.68 9.14 8.79
C ALA A 318 31.73 10.16 8.28
N PHE A 319 31.42 11.46 8.32
CA PHE A 319 32.31 12.56 7.88
C PHE A 319 32.95 12.37 6.50
N GLY A 320 32.28 11.64 5.59
CA GLY A 320 32.73 11.42 4.22
C GLY A 320 32.32 12.55 3.27
N ASP A 321 32.66 12.39 1.98
CA ASP A 321 32.35 13.36 0.93
C ASP A 321 30.89 13.31 0.44
N ALA A 322 30.12 12.31 0.85
CA ALA A 322 28.72 12.16 0.49
C ALA A 322 27.83 13.16 1.26
N ASP A 323 26.75 13.62 0.61
CA ASP A 323 25.68 14.30 1.34
C ASP A 323 24.96 13.35 2.31
N LEU A 324 24.03 13.87 3.11
CA LEU A 324 23.40 13.08 4.16
C LEU A 324 22.63 11.86 3.61
N ASN A 325 21.91 12.00 2.49
CA ASN A 325 21.17 10.90 1.89
C ASN A 325 22.12 9.86 1.28
N GLY A 326 23.21 10.29 0.65
CA GLY A 326 24.28 9.42 0.17
C GLY A 326 24.98 8.68 1.32
N ALA A 327 25.18 9.34 2.47
CA ALA A 327 25.73 8.71 3.67
C ALA A 327 24.79 7.64 4.24
N ILE A 328 23.49 7.92 4.34
CA ILE A 328 22.48 6.92 4.74
C ILE A 328 22.49 5.74 3.76
N LYS A 329 22.52 6.01 2.44
CA LYS A 329 22.60 4.98 1.40
C LYS A 329 23.81 4.07 1.60
N ASN A 330 25.00 4.65 1.80
CA ASN A 330 26.22 3.88 2.02
C ASN A 330 26.17 3.03 3.30
N ILE A 331 25.48 3.51 4.34
CA ILE A 331 25.30 2.76 5.59
C ILE A 331 24.40 1.54 5.37
N VAL A 332 23.24 1.72 4.72
CA VAL A 332 22.30 0.60 4.48
C VAL A 332 22.82 -0.40 3.44
N ASP A 333 23.73 0.04 2.55
CA ASP A 333 24.48 -0.81 1.62
C ASP A 333 25.77 -1.38 2.20
N GLY A 334 26.13 -1.06 3.45
CA GLY A 334 27.34 -1.55 4.09
C GLY A 334 27.36 -3.07 4.17
N ARG A 335 28.45 -3.71 3.71
CA ARG A 335 28.63 -5.18 3.72
C ARG A 335 29.96 -5.63 4.31
N ASP A 336 30.69 -4.76 5.00
CA ASP A 336 31.96 -5.14 5.64
C ASP A 336 31.77 -6.16 6.77
N ASN A 337 32.85 -6.88 7.12
CA ASN A 337 32.90 -7.88 8.20
C ASN A 337 32.74 -7.24 9.59
N TRP A 338 31.50 -6.94 9.97
CA TRP A 338 31.04 -6.66 11.33
C TRP A 338 29.54 -6.92 11.38
N ASN A 339 28.97 -7.41 12.49
CA ASN A 339 27.54 -7.65 12.56
C ASN A 339 26.99 -7.37 13.97
N ARG A 340 26.05 -6.42 14.00
CA ARG A 340 24.93 -6.19 14.94
C ARG A 340 25.26 -5.73 16.35
N GLY A 341 24.63 -4.61 16.72
CA GLY A 341 24.53 -4.15 18.10
C GLY A 341 24.13 -2.68 18.16
N TRP A 342 23.22 -2.38 19.09
CA TRP A 342 22.69 -1.04 19.33
C TRP A 342 23.19 -0.46 20.66
N MET A 343 23.94 -1.25 21.43
CA MET A 343 24.57 -0.80 22.67
C MET A 343 25.76 0.10 22.36
N ALA A 344 26.06 1.04 23.26
CA ALA A 344 27.13 2.02 23.06
C ALA A 344 28.49 1.41 22.65
N SER A 345 28.86 0.24 23.19
CA SER A 345 30.08 -0.47 22.81
C SER A 345 30.11 -0.94 21.36
N ASP A 346 28.97 -1.42 20.86
CA ASP A 346 28.84 -1.92 19.50
C ASP A 346 28.79 -0.75 18.51
N MET A 347 28.08 0.31 18.89
CA MET A 347 28.03 1.57 18.14
C MET A 347 29.43 2.21 18.02
N GLN A 348 30.25 2.18 19.08
CA GLN A 348 31.61 2.73 19.07
C GLN A 348 32.49 2.05 18.01
N ALA A 349 32.41 0.73 17.92
CA ALA A 349 33.16 -0.04 16.91
C ALA A 349 32.72 0.32 15.49
N ALA A 350 31.41 0.49 15.27
CA ALA A 350 30.87 0.94 13.99
C ALA A 350 31.33 2.36 13.63
N LEU A 351 31.30 3.30 14.59
CA LEU A 351 31.74 4.68 14.39
C LEU A 351 33.22 4.79 14.06
N LEU A 352 34.08 4.02 14.73
CA LEU A 352 35.51 3.92 14.38
C LEU A 352 35.71 3.47 12.94
N ARG A 353 34.91 2.51 12.47
CA ARG A 353 34.95 2.00 11.10
C ARG A 353 34.52 3.06 10.09
N LEU A 354 33.42 3.74 10.38
CA LEU A 354 32.85 4.80 9.54
C LEU A 354 33.82 5.98 9.40
N GLN A 355 34.41 6.46 10.50
CA GLN A 355 35.41 7.55 10.46
C GLN A 355 36.72 7.15 9.76
N ALA A 356 37.00 5.85 9.62
CA ALA A 356 38.10 5.34 8.83
C ALA A 356 37.74 5.14 7.33
N GLY A 357 36.53 5.50 6.92
CA GLY A 357 36.03 5.36 5.53
C GLY A 357 35.49 3.98 5.17
N GLY A 358 35.25 3.11 6.15
CA GLY A 358 34.61 1.80 5.94
C GLY A 358 33.08 1.86 6.08
N PHE A 359 32.39 0.84 5.56
CA PHE A 359 30.93 0.76 5.58
C PHE A 359 30.49 -0.56 6.26
N PRO A 360 30.42 -0.59 7.60
CA PRO A 360 30.05 -1.77 8.36
C PRO A 360 28.64 -2.26 8.01
N ASN A 361 28.42 -3.57 8.09
CA ASN A 361 27.07 -4.13 8.01
C ASN A 361 26.34 -3.91 9.35
N LEU A 362 25.37 -2.99 9.36
CA LEU A 362 24.68 -2.53 10.57
C LEU A 362 23.21 -2.99 10.61
N SER A 363 22.75 -3.30 11.81
CA SER A 363 21.33 -3.56 12.11
C SER A 363 20.90 -2.74 13.33
N GLY A 364 19.67 -2.25 13.30
CA GLY A 364 19.06 -1.54 14.41
C GLY A 364 18.38 -2.45 15.43
N VAL A 365 17.56 -1.84 16.28
CA VAL A 365 16.71 -2.52 17.27
C VAL A 365 15.40 -3.03 16.67
N SER A 366 14.87 -2.42 15.61
CA SER A 366 13.67 -2.89 14.91
C SER A 366 13.96 -4.02 13.92
N GLY A 367 15.23 -4.17 13.53
CA GLY A 367 15.69 -5.26 12.68
C GLY A 367 16.87 -4.86 11.80
N ASP A 368 17.05 -5.62 10.73
CA ASP A 368 18.06 -5.35 9.71
C ASP A 368 17.66 -4.17 8.82
N TRP A 369 18.57 -3.23 8.59
CA TRP A 369 18.31 -2.06 7.72
C TRP A 369 18.61 -2.40 6.26
N THR A 370 18.15 -3.55 5.79
CA THR A 370 18.21 -3.90 4.37
C THR A 370 17.05 -3.22 3.66
N PHE A 371 17.36 -2.25 2.79
CA PHE A 371 16.39 -1.54 1.95
C PHE A 371 16.23 -2.18 0.58
N ASP A 372 15.12 -1.88 -0.10
CA ASP A 372 14.93 -2.29 -1.49
C ASP A 372 15.99 -1.64 -2.40
N GLN A 373 16.68 -2.43 -3.23
CA GLN A 373 17.80 -1.95 -4.05
C GLN A 373 17.37 -1.04 -5.22
N LYS A 374 16.09 -1.05 -5.58
CA LYS A 374 15.59 -0.34 -6.76
C LYS A 374 15.31 1.12 -6.46
N HIS A 375 14.73 1.39 -5.29
CA HIS A 375 14.19 2.68 -4.91
C HIS A 375 14.67 3.15 -3.54
N TYR A 376 15.28 2.29 -2.72
CA TYR A 376 15.72 2.60 -1.35
C TYR A 376 14.61 3.25 -0.50
N ALA A 377 13.37 2.89 -0.76
CA ALA A 377 12.21 3.56 -0.20
C ALA A 377 11.88 3.03 1.20
N SER A 378 11.92 1.70 1.38
CA SER A 378 11.52 1.05 2.63
C SER A 378 12.45 -0.12 2.95
N VAL A 379 12.57 -0.41 4.25
CA VAL A 379 13.17 -1.67 4.73
C VAL A 379 12.40 -2.89 4.20
N LEU A 380 13.12 -3.98 3.97
CA LEU A 380 12.57 -5.25 3.46
C LEU A 380 12.05 -6.17 4.56
N ASN A 381 12.29 -5.83 5.82
CA ASN A 381 11.84 -6.63 6.96
C ASN A 381 11.28 -5.75 8.08
N SER A 382 10.30 -6.26 8.80
CA SER A 382 9.72 -5.63 9.98
C SER A 382 9.28 -6.70 10.97
N SER A 383 9.58 -6.47 12.25
CA SER A 383 9.16 -7.36 13.33
C SER A 383 7.82 -6.92 13.90
N TYR A 384 6.94 -7.88 14.15
CA TYR A 384 5.63 -7.66 14.76
C TYR A 384 5.51 -8.47 16.04
N CYS A 385 4.89 -7.91 17.07
CA CYS A 385 4.43 -8.69 18.22
C CYS A 385 2.98 -9.11 18.00
N HIS A 386 2.70 -10.40 18.22
CA HIS A 386 1.34 -10.90 18.34
C HIS A 386 0.91 -10.71 19.80
N TRP A 387 -0.12 -9.89 20.02
CA TRP A 387 -0.60 -9.53 21.33
C TRP A 387 -2.02 -10.05 21.58
N VAL A 388 -2.31 -10.32 22.84
CA VAL A 388 -3.66 -10.56 23.36
C VAL A 388 -3.96 -9.51 24.41
N LEU A 389 -5.08 -8.82 24.28
CA LEU A 389 -5.63 -7.91 25.29
C LEU A 389 -6.57 -8.71 26.18
N LYS A 390 -6.23 -8.93 27.45
CA LYS A 390 -7.05 -9.70 28.40
C LYS A 390 -6.99 -9.06 29.79
N ASN A 391 -8.13 -8.99 30.46
CA ASN A 391 -8.24 -8.37 31.79
C ASN A 391 -7.74 -6.91 31.83
N GLY A 392 -7.86 -6.18 30.71
CA GLY A 392 -7.42 -4.80 30.58
C GLY A 392 -5.92 -4.62 30.35
N GLU A 393 -5.14 -5.69 30.18
CA GLU A 393 -3.68 -5.66 29.94
C GLU A 393 -3.30 -6.37 28.64
N TYR A 394 -2.26 -5.86 27.95
CA TYR A 394 -1.70 -6.51 26.77
C TYR A 394 -0.63 -7.54 27.16
N HIS A 395 -0.71 -8.71 26.57
CA HIS A 395 0.28 -9.78 26.69
C HIS A 395 0.81 -10.15 25.31
N THR A 396 2.13 -10.12 25.13
CA THR A 396 2.76 -10.64 23.91
C THR A 396 2.82 -12.16 23.95
N LEU A 397 2.26 -12.83 22.95
CA LEU A 397 2.35 -14.27 22.78
C LEU A 397 3.64 -14.68 22.08
N GLU A 398 3.93 -14.03 20.96
CA GLU A 398 5.04 -14.36 20.06
C GLU A 398 5.45 -13.15 19.21
N TYR A 399 6.53 -13.33 18.44
CA TYR A 399 7.03 -12.34 17.49
C TYR A 399 7.06 -12.94 16.08
N LEU A 400 6.55 -12.18 15.11
CA LEU A 400 6.33 -12.56 13.72
C LEU A 400 7.19 -11.68 12.81
N SER A 401 7.68 -12.25 11.71
CA SER A 401 8.52 -11.55 10.72
C SER A 401 8.32 -12.13 9.33
N THR A 402 8.55 -11.31 8.30
CA THR A 402 8.50 -11.76 6.89
C THR A 402 9.80 -12.43 6.44
N ASP A 403 10.95 -12.21 7.09
CA ASP A 403 12.24 -12.77 6.66
C ASP A 403 12.58 -14.14 7.28
N GLY A 404 11.87 -14.55 8.34
CA GLY A 404 12.13 -15.81 9.03
C GLY A 404 13.47 -15.96 9.74
N SER A 405 14.23 -14.87 9.95
CA SER A 405 15.56 -14.95 10.54
C SER A 405 15.51 -14.74 12.07
N GLY A 406 16.29 -15.51 12.84
CA GLY A 406 16.39 -15.33 14.29
C GLY A 406 15.26 -15.94 15.13
N ARG A 407 14.81 -15.23 16.19
CA ARG A 407 13.79 -15.69 17.16
C ARG A 407 12.34 -15.36 16.72
N THR A 408 12.12 -15.09 15.44
CA THR A 408 10.81 -14.81 14.86
C THR A 408 10.31 -16.00 14.04
N ILE A 409 9.00 -16.20 13.95
CA ILE A 409 8.41 -17.23 13.08
C ILE A 409 8.35 -16.70 11.65
N SER A 410 8.95 -17.43 10.70
CA SER A 410 8.81 -17.18 9.27
C SER A 410 7.46 -17.65 8.76
N MET A 411 6.64 -16.75 8.27
CA MET A 411 5.39 -17.13 7.58
C MET A 411 5.57 -17.29 6.06
N LEU A 412 6.81 -17.12 5.54
CA LEU A 412 7.15 -17.36 4.12
C LEU A 412 6.88 -18.80 3.66
N GLN A 413 6.95 -19.79 4.56
CA GLN A 413 6.61 -21.18 4.23
C GLN A 413 5.13 -21.35 3.86
N THR A 414 4.25 -20.48 4.38
CA THR A 414 2.83 -20.44 4.00
C THR A 414 2.68 -19.84 2.60
N TRP A 415 3.45 -18.81 2.26
CA TRP A 415 3.42 -18.15 0.94
C TRP A 415 4.00 -19.01 -0.20
N GLN A 416 5.05 -19.81 0.06
CA GLN A 416 5.62 -20.70 -0.97
C GLN A 416 4.70 -21.85 -1.38
N THR A 417 3.51 -21.94 -0.78
CA THR A 417 2.50 -22.94 -1.11
C THR A 417 1.21 -22.24 -1.56
N GLN A 418 1.03 -22.14 -2.89
CA GLN A 418 -0.20 -21.80 -3.63
C GLN A 418 -0.38 -20.37 -4.18
N ALA A 419 0.50 -19.94 -5.09
CA ALA A 419 0.13 -18.96 -6.13
C ALA A 419 0.01 -19.70 -7.47
N GLU A 420 -1.14 -20.35 -7.72
CA GLU A 420 -1.56 -20.83 -9.06
C GLU A 420 -3.00 -21.40 -9.06
N GLN A 421 -3.97 -20.74 -8.40
CA GLN A 421 -5.38 -21.13 -8.54
C GLN A 421 -6.04 -20.46 -9.75
N PHE A 422 -5.68 -20.88 -10.97
CA PHE A 422 -6.44 -20.50 -12.17
C PHE A 422 -7.81 -21.20 -12.19
N GLN A 423 -8.86 -20.48 -12.59
CA GLN A 423 -10.16 -21.09 -12.87
C GLN A 423 -9.98 -22.22 -13.91
N GLN A 424 -10.56 -23.37 -13.58
CA GLN A 424 -10.58 -24.53 -14.47
C GLN A 424 -11.88 -24.53 -15.26
N PHE A 425 -11.78 -24.75 -16.58
CA PHE A 425 -12.94 -24.87 -17.44
C PHE A 425 -13.14 -26.31 -17.90
N ASN A 426 -14.40 -26.73 -17.98
CA ASN A 426 -14.77 -28.06 -18.42
C ASN A 426 -14.45 -28.26 -19.91
N GLN A 427 -13.41 -29.04 -20.21
CA GLN A 427 -13.01 -29.40 -21.59
C GLN A 427 -14.11 -30.09 -22.40
N ARG A 428 -15.04 -30.78 -21.71
CA ARG A 428 -16.11 -31.55 -22.31
C ARG A 428 -17.44 -30.79 -22.39
N GLN A 429 -17.46 -29.52 -22.00
CA GLN A 429 -18.65 -28.69 -22.21
C GLN A 429 -18.97 -28.65 -23.72
N GLU A 430 -20.23 -28.85 -24.08
CA GLU A 430 -20.66 -28.72 -25.47
C GLU A 430 -20.93 -27.25 -25.80
N ASP A 431 -20.70 -26.87 -27.06
CA ASP A 431 -21.11 -25.56 -27.54
C ASP A 431 -22.61 -25.50 -27.75
N PHE A 432 -23.21 -24.35 -27.45
CA PHE A 432 -24.58 -24.09 -27.87
C PHE A 432 -24.63 -23.95 -29.40
N ASN A 433 -25.78 -24.28 -29.99
CA ASN A 433 -26.01 -24.04 -31.42
C ASN A 433 -26.28 -22.55 -31.67
N TYR A 434 -25.20 -21.78 -31.79
CA TYR A 434 -25.24 -20.34 -32.03
C TYR A 434 -25.60 -19.95 -33.47
N GLY A 435 -25.78 -20.91 -34.39
CA GLY A 435 -25.95 -20.58 -35.80
C GLY A 435 -24.70 -19.95 -36.44
N LYS A 436 -24.85 -19.50 -37.68
CA LYS A 436 -23.76 -18.90 -38.47
C LYS A 436 -23.49 -17.48 -37.98
N HIS A 437 -22.21 -17.14 -37.80
CA HIS A 437 -21.76 -15.77 -37.53
C HIS A 437 -21.91 -14.90 -38.80
N GLU A 438 -22.60 -13.76 -38.69
CA GLU A 438 -22.91 -12.85 -39.82
C GLU A 438 -22.28 -11.45 -39.71
N GLY A 439 -21.92 -11.01 -38.50
CA GLY A 439 -21.35 -9.69 -38.28
C GLY A 439 -20.97 -9.42 -36.83
N ASN A 440 -20.34 -8.27 -36.61
CA ASN A 440 -19.73 -7.88 -35.36
C ASN A 440 -20.13 -6.44 -34.99
N TRP A 441 -20.52 -6.22 -33.74
CA TRP A 441 -20.80 -4.90 -33.16
C TRP A 441 -19.95 -4.67 -31.91
N ALA A 442 -19.74 -3.41 -31.54
CA ALA A 442 -19.04 -3.06 -30.32
C ALA A 442 -19.69 -1.89 -29.58
N VAL A 443 -19.68 -1.97 -28.25
CA VAL A 443 -19.99 -0.85 -27.35
C VAL A 443 -18.81 -0.64 -26.43
N VAL A 444 -18.18 0.54 -26.51
CA VAL A 444 -16.95 0.88 -25.77
C VAL A 444 -17.25 2.05 -24.85
N ILE A 445 -17.08 1.85 -23.54
CA ILE A 445 -17.55 2.78 -22.52
C ILE A 445 -16.42 3.10 -21.53
N GLY A 446 -16.05 4.38 -21.46
CA GLY A 446 -15.16 4.93 -20.43
C GLY A 446 -15.93 5.86 -19.49
N THR A 447 -16.17 5.45 -18.25
CA THR A 447 -17.18 6.09 -17.40
C THR A 447 -16.68 7.22 -16.50
N SER A 448 -15.45 7.70 -16.66
CA SER A 448 -14.89 8.75 -15.80
C SER A 448 -14.65 10.06 -16.54
N ASP A 449 -14.88 11.18 -15.84
CA ASP A 449 -14.90 12.55 -16.37
C ASP A 449 -13.90 13.51 -15.71
N THR A 450 -12.97 13.02 -14.88
CA THR A 450 -11.96 13.87 -14.24
C THR A 450 -10.55 13.56 -14.74
N TRP A 451 -9.67 14.57 -14.73
CA TRP A 451 -8.26 14.43 -15.16
C TRP A 451 -7.48 13.36 -14.40
N ALA A 452 -7.70 13.24 -13.08
CA ALA A 452 -7.06 12.19 -12.28
C ALA A 452 -7.45 10.77 -12.76
N ASN A 453 -8.54 10.65 -13.51
CA ASN A 453 -9.05 9.41 -14.10
C ASN A 453 -8.84 9.33 -15.61
N TYR A 454 -7.84 10.06 -16.13
CA TYR A 454 -7.38 10.03 -17.52
C TYR A 454 -7.35 8.60 -18.09
N ARG A 455 -6.79 7.64 -17.35
CA ARG A 455 -6.65 6.23 -17.76
C ARG A 455 -7.95 5.59 -18.27
N HIS A 456 -9.12 5.89 -17.69
CA HIS A 456 -10.36 5.21 -18.10
C HIS A 456 -10.82 5.62 -19.50
N GLN A 457 -10.62 6.90 -19.85
CA GLN A 457 -10.88 7.37 -21.21
C GLN A 457 -9.78 6.90 -22.17
N ALA A 458 -8.51 6.91 -21.74
CA ALA A 458 -7.41 6.40 -22.55
C ALA A 458 -7.57 4.90 -22.88
N ASP A 459 -7.98 4.07 -21.91
CA ASP A 459 -8.23 2.63 -22.09
C ASP A 459 -9.42 2.38 -23.04
N ALA A 460 -10.51 3.15 -22.91
CA ALA A 460 -11.63 3.09 -23.86
C ALA A 460 -11.20 3.46 -25.28
N MET A 461 -10.40 4.53 -25.44
CA MET A 461 -9.85 4.91 -26.74
C MET A 461 -8.89 3.84 -27.28
N ALA A 462 -8.08 3.20 -26.43
CA ALA A 462 -7.19 2.13 -26.85
C ALA A 462 -7.97 0.91 -27.37
N MET A 463 -9.06 0.53 -26.69
CA MET A 463 -9.95 -0.53 -27.17
C MET A 463 -10.60 -0.17 -28.51
N TYR A 464 -11.04 1.09 -28.68
CA TYR A 464 -11.56 1.59 -29.96
C TYR A 464 -10.53 1.42 -31.08
N GLN A 465 -9.27 1.82 -30.85
CA GLN A 465 -8.19 1.70 -31.83
C GLN A 465 -7.89 0.22 -32.17
N ILE A 466 -7.95 -0.69 -31.20
CA ILE A 466 -7.80 -2.14 -31.44
C ILE A 466 -8.91 -2.66 -32.35
N LEU A 467 -10.17 -2.33 -32.06
CA LEU A 467 -11.30 -2.75 -32.89
C LEU A 467 -11.17 -2.22 -34.33
N LYS A 468 -10.76 -0.95 -34.50
CA LYS A 468 -10.46 -0.36 -35.82
C LYS A 468 -9.35 -1.13 -36.55
N ARG A 469 -8.26 -1.49 -35.86
CA ARG A 469 -7.17 -2.31 -36.44
C ARG A 469 -7.65 -3.70 -36.86
N HIS A 470 -8.66 -4.24 -36.18
CA HIS A 470 -9.32 -5.51 -36.47
C HIS A 470 -10.60 -5.36 -37.29
N GLY A 471 -10.67 -4.34 -38.16
CA GLY A 471 -11.65 -4.28 -39.24
C GLY A 471 -13.06 -3.81 -38.85
N TYR A 472 -13.23 -3.21 -37.67
CA TYR A 472 -14.46 -2.47 -37.37
C TYR A 472 -14.43 -1.09 -38.05
N ASP A 473 -15.59 -0.65 -38.54
CA ASP A 473 -15.82 0.73 -38.95
C ASP A 473 -16.51 1.54 -37.82
N ASP A 474 -16.62 2.85 -38.01
CA ASP A 474 -17.16 3.76 -36.99
C ASP A 474 -18.68 3.60 -36.79
N ASP A 475 -19.37 2.94 -37.72
CA ASP A 475 -20.81 2.70 -37.63
C ASP A 475 -21.12 1.41 -36.84
N HIS A 476 -20.14 0.52 -36.67
CA HIS A 476 -20.24 -0.71 -35.88
C HIS A 476 -19.61 -0.60 -34.48
N ILE A 477 -19.10 0.57 -34.09
CA ILE A 477 -18.62 0.84 -32.74
C ILE A 477 -19.41 2.02 -32.18
N VAL A 478 -20.08 1.83 -31.04
CA VAL A 478 -20.64 2.94 -30.26
C VAL A 478 -19.66 3.31 -29.14
N LEU A 479 -19.03 4.48 -29.21
CA LEU A 479 -18.08 4.97 -28.22
C LEU A 479 -18.71 6.01 -27.27
N ILE A 480 -18.66 5.72 -25.97
CA ILE A 480 -19.21 6.55 -24.90
C ILE A 480 -18.11 6.94 -23.91
N ILE A 481 -17.65 8.20 -23.94
CA ILE A 481 -16.58 8.72 -23.06
C ILE A 481 -16.85 10.17 -22.66
N ALA A 482 -16.23 10.72 -21.62
CA ALA A 482 -16.45 12.14 -21.27
C ALA A 482 -15.86 13.13 -22.31
N ASP A 483 -14.83 12.69 -23.05
CA ASP A 483 -14.16 13.45 -24.11
C ASP A 483 -13.65 14.82 -23.63
N ASN A 484 -12.94 14.82 -22.50
CA ASN A 484 -12.47 16.04 -21.85
C ASN A 484 -10.98 16.02 -21.45
N ILE A 485 -10.23 14.98 -21.81
CA ILE A 485 -8.82 14.84 -21.40
C ILE A 485 -7.80 15.27 -22.47
N ALA A 486 -8.15 15.20 -23.76
CA ALA A 486 -7.20 15.51 -24.83
C ALA A 486 -6.76 16.97 -24.83
N TYR A 487 -7.65 17.89 -24.47
CA TYR A 487 -7.40 19.34 -24.41
C TYR A 487 -7.58 19.93 -23.00
N ASP A 488 -7.49 19.09 -21.97
CA ASP A 488 -7.46 19.58 -20.58
C ASP A 488 -6.22 20.48 -20.38
N SER A 489 -6.35 21.55 -19.61
CA SER A 489 -5.25 22.50 -19.37
C SER A 489 -4.06 21.89 -18.64
N ARG A 490 -4.25 20.73 -17.99
CA ARG A 490 -3.20 19.95 -17.33
C ARG A 490 -2.52 18.96 -18.26
N ASN A 491 -3.04 18.74 -19.47
CA ASN A 491 -2.38 17.89 -20.45
C ASN A 491 -1.18 18.61 -21.06
N LEU A 492 0.02 18.10 -20.77
CA LEU A 492 1.28 18.62 -21.32
C LEU A 492 1.38 18.47 -22.84
N TYR A 493 0.54 17.60 -23.43
CA TYR A 493 0.50 17.29 -24.85
C TYR A 493 -0.92 17.52 -25.41
N PRO A 494 -1.34 18.78 -25.66
CA PRO A 494 -2.68 19.07 -26.18
C PRO A 494 -3.02 18.31 -27.46
N GLY A 495 -4.19 17.68 -27.49
CA GLY A 495 -4.67 16.83 -28.59
C GLY A 495 -4.07 15.42 -28.60
N VAL A 496 -3.29 15.05 -27.58
CA VAL A 496 -2.64 13.74 -27.47
C VAL A 496 -3.15 12.99 -26.25
N VAL A 497 -3.59 11.75 -26.48
CA VAL A 497 -3.95 10.79 -25.43
C VAL A 497 -3.18 9.49 -25.69
N LYS A 498 -2.55 8.92 -24.67
CA LYS A 498 -1.72 7.71 -24.70
C LYS A 498 -1.96 6.86 -23.46
N VAL A 499 -1.81 5.54 -23.59
CA VAL A 499 -1.82 4.57 -22.48
C VAL A 499 -0.42 4.25 -21.92
N LYS A 500 0.64 4.77 -22.54
CA LYS A 500 2.02 4.70 -22.07
C LYS A 500 2.83 5.90 -22.55
N PRO A 501 3.92 6.31 -21.87
CA PRO A 501 4.63 7.56 -22.18
C PRO A 501 5.14 7.64 -23.63
N ASP A 502 5.68 6.53 -24.14
CA ASP A 502 6.20 6.36 -25.51
C ASP A 502 5.14 5.83 -26.50
N GLY A 503 3.87 5.83 -26.10
CA GLY A 503 2.76 5.29 -26.88
C GLY A 503 2.31 6.18 -28.04
N GLU A 504 1.55 5.59 -28.95
CA GLU A 504 0.88 6.31 -30.02
C GLU A 504 -0.24 7.21 -29.49
N ASN A 505 -0.57 8.26 -30.25
CA ASN A 505 -1.76 9.07 -29.95
C ASN A 505 -3.02 8.27 -30.30
N LEU A 506 -3.85 8.01 -29.30
CA LEU A 506 -5.13 7.31 -29.38
C LEU A 506 -6.29 8.24 -29.79
N TYR A 507 -6.12 9.56 -29.64
CA TYR A 507 -7.16 10.56 -29.92
C TYR A 507 -7.28 10.92 -31.42
N ARG A 508 -6.79 10.07 -32.31
CA ARG A 508 -6.81 10.26 -33.77
C ARG A 508 -7.84 9.36 -34.42
N ASP A 509 -8.45 9.83 -35.50
CA ASP A 509 -9.30 9.01 -36.39
C ASP A 509 -10.37 8.20 -35.64
N MET A 510 -10.99 8.81 -34.62
CA MET A 510 -12.04 8.19 -33.81
C MET A 510 -13.30 9.05 -33.78
N LYS A 511 -14.44 8.40 -33.57
CA LYS A 511 -15.76 9.03 -33.44
C LYS A 511 -16.29 8.77 -32.04
N VAL A 512 -16.48 9.83 -31.26
CA VAL A 512 -17.20 9.78 -29.97
C VAL A 512 -18.68 9.95 -30.26
N ASP A 513 -19.48 8.89 -30.12
CA ASP A 513 -20.92 8.96 -30.40
C ASP A 513 -21.66 9.69 -29.29
N TYR A 514 -21.26 9.46 -28.03
CA TYR A 514 -21.89 10.11 -26.88
C TYR A 514 -20.91 10.51 -25.80
N LYS A 515 -21.21 11.65 -25.16
CA LYS A 515 -20.56 12.01 -23.91
C LYS A 515 -21.28 11.35 -22.75
N ILE A 516 -20.53 10.83 -21.77
CA ILE A 516 -21.14 10.09 -20.66
C ILE A 516 -22.21 10.91 -19.90
N ASN A 517 -22.01 12.23 -19.80
CA ASN A 517 -22.95 13.15 -19.13
C ASN A 517 -24.25 13.39 -19.91
N ASP A 518 -24.29 13.03 -21.19
CA ASP A 518 -25.46 13.19 -22.07
C ASP A 518 -26.28 11.90 -22.20
N VAL A 519 -25.82 10.80 -21.57
CA VAL A 519 -26.41 9.46 -21.65
C VAL A 519 -26.90 9.04 -20.27
N THR A 520 -28.19 8.73 -20.18
CA THR A 520 -28.82 8.13 -19.00
C THR A 520 -28.77 6.60 -19.06
N ILE A 521 -29.14 5.92 -17.98
CA ILE A 521 -29.21 4.45 -17.97
C ILE A 521 -30.30 3.92 -18.91
N ALA A 522 -31.42 4.64 -19.05
CA ALA A 522 -32.45 4.30 -20.03
C ALA A 522 -31.91 4.42 -21.47
N ASP A 523 -31.05 5.41 -21.71
CA ASP A 523 -30.41 5.59 -23.01
C ASP A 523 -29.42 4.46 -23.30
N LEU A 524 -28.69 4.01 -22.28
CA LEU A 524 -27.82 2.85 -22.41
C LEU A 524 -28.62 1.61 -22.82
N GLN A 525 -29.78 1.38 -22.21
CA GLN A 525 -30.69 0.30 -22.61
C GLN A 525 -31.14 0.47 -24.07
N ASP A 526 -31.53 1.67 -24.49
CA ASP A 526 -31.94 1.94 -25.88
C ASP A 526 -30.80 1.74 -26.88
N ILE A 527 -29.56 2.09 -26.51
CA ILE A 527 -28.36 1.84 -27.31
C ILE A 527 -28.17 0.34 -27.53
N PHE A 528 -28.25 -0.46 -26.47
CA PHE A 528 -28.08 -1.92 -26.55
C PHE A 528 -29.22 -2.64 -27.29
N LEU A 529 -30.45 -2.13 -27.19
CA LEU A 529 -31.62 -2.71 -27.89
C LEU A 529 -31.78 -2.23 -29.34
N GLY A 530 -30.97 -1.26 -29.78
CA GLY A 530 -31.06 -0.68 -31.12
C GLY A 530 -32.23 0.28 -31.31
N ASN A 531 -32.71 0.91 -30.23
CA ASN A 531 -33.82 1.85 -30.23
C ASN A 531 -33.34 3.27 -30.57
N SER A 532 -33.12 3.53 -31.85
CA SER A 532 -32.70 4.87 -32.29
C SER A 532 -33.78 5.93 -32.09
N SER A 533 -33.36 7.15 -31.77
CA SER A 533 -34.23 8.33 -31.70
C SER A 533 -33.52 9.57 -32.25
N LYS A 534 -34.23 10.70 -32.35
CA LYS A 534 -33.59 11.97 -32.75
C LYS A 534 -32.48 12.41 -31.79
N ARG A 535 -32.54 12.01 -30.52
CA ARG A 535 -31.52 12.31 -29.51
C ARG A 535 -30.44 11.23 -29.41
N LEU A 536 -30.81 9.98 -29.71
CA LEU A 536 -29.91 8.82 -29.71
C LEU A 536 -29.85 8.22 -31.13
N PRO A 537 -29.24 8.91 -32.11
CA PRO A 537 -29.21 8.45 -33.49
C PRO A 537 -28.24 7.29 -33.73
N HIS A 538 -27.24 7.10 -32.87
CA HIS A 538 -26.22 6.06 -32.97
C HIS A 538 -26.50 4.97 -31.93
N VAL A 539 -26.92 3.79 -32.37
CA VAL A 539 -27.22 2.64 -31.51
C VAL A 539 -26.67 1.40 -32.20
N ILE A 540 -26.39 0.34 -31.46
CA ILE A 540 -26.02 -0.92 -32.11
C ILE A 540 -27.26 -1.54 -32.75
N ALA A 541 -27.13 -2.16 -33.92
CA ALA A 541 -28.25 -2.85 -34.58
C ALA A 541 -27.96 -4.34 -34.88
N PRO A 542 -27.53 -5.13 -33.88
CA PRO A 542 -27.23 -6.54 -34.05
C PRO A 542 -28.48 -7.39 -34.25
N GLY A 543 -28.37 -8.38 -35.14
CA GLY A 543 -29.30 -9.49 -35.26
C GLY A 543 -28.86 -10.71 -34.46
N LYS A 544 -29.68 -11.77 -34.49
CA LYS A 544 -29.44 -13.04 -33.78
C LYS A 544 -28.16 -13.81 -34.19
N ASN A 545 -27.51 -13.39 -35.28
CA ASN A 545 -26.32 -14.02 -35.85
C ASN A 545 -25.06 -13.15 -35.67
N ASP A 546 -25.19 -11.98 -35.04
CA ASP A 546 -24.09 -11.04 -34.84
C ASP A 546 -23.47 -11.18 -33.45
N ASN A 547 -22.15 -11.11 -33.35
CA ASN A 547 -21.48 -11.09 -32.07
C ASN A 547 -21.25 -9.64 -31.59
N ILE A 548 -21.15 -9.44 -30.28
CA ILE A 548 -20.97 -8.12 -29.69
C ILE A 548 -19.80 -8.14 -28.71
N ILE A 549 -18.86 -7.21 -28.85
CA ILE A 549 -17.92 -6.88 -27.78
C ILE A 549 -18.47 -5.71 -26.98
N VAL A 550 -18.53 -5.86 -25.66
CA VAL A 550 -18.70 -4.75 -24.74
C VAL A 550 -17.41 -4.56 -23.97
N PHE A 551 -16.83 -3.37 -24.06
CA PHE A 551 -15.71 -2.98 -23.21
C PHE A 551 -16.16 -1.88 -22.26
N TRP A 552 -15.99 -2.12 -20.97
CA TRP A 552 -16.36 -1.18 -19.93
C TRP A 552 -15.15 -0.87 -19.05
N CYS A 553 -14.78 0.40 -18.93
CA CYS A 553 -13.69 0.83 -18.06
C CYS A 553 -14.11 2.00 -17.18
N GLY A 554 -13.77 1.94 -15.89
CA GLY A 554 -14.11 2.99 -14.94
C GLY A 554 -13.94 2.59 -13.47
N HIS A 555 -14.51 3.41 -12.59
CA HIS A 555 -14.60 3.07 -11.17
C HIS A 555 -15.76 2.10 -10.91
N GLY A 556 -15.57 1.22 -9.94
CA GLY A 556 -16.59 0.30 -9.48
C GLY A 556 -16.59 0.13 -7.97
N ASN A 557 -17.69 -0.39 -7.47
CA ASN A 557 -17.89 -0.87 -6.10
C ASN A 557 -18.75 -2.14 -6.21
N HIS A 558 -18.92 -2.88 -5.11
CA HIS A 558 -19.71 -4.10 -5.15
C HIS A 558 -21.13 -3.83 -5.69
N ASN A 559 -21.48 -4.52 -6.78
CA ASN A 559 -22.69 -4.40 -7.59
C ASN A 559 -23.00 -2.99 -8.15
N ARG A 560 -21.97 -2.14 -8.31
CA ARG A 560 -22.11 -0.74 -8.74
C ARG A 560 -20.96 -0.31 -9.65
N LEU A 561 -21.27 0.34 -10.76
CA LEU A 561 -20.32 0.97 -11.66
C LEU A 561 -20.56 2.48 -11.65
N ALA A 562 -19.52 3.28 -11.45
CA ALA A 562 -19.65 4.72 -11.53
C ALA A 562 -20.02 5.15 -12.95
N TRP A 563 -20.86 6.18 -13.07
CA TRP A 563 -21.24 6.81 -14.34
C TRP A 563 -20.99 8.32 -14.26
N GLY A 564 -19.78 8.72 -14.67
CA GLY A 564 -19.25 10.05 -14.40
C GLY A 564 -19.09 10.33 -12.91
N SER A 565 -19.03 11.61 -12.56
CA SER A 565 -18.91 12.04 -11.16
C SER A 565 -20.20 11.87 -10.33
N HIS A 566 -21.36 11.60 -10.95
CA HIS A 566 -22.67 11.71 -10.27
C HIS A 566 -23.64 10.54 -10.47
N GLY A 567 -23.35 9.61 -11.38
CA GLY A 567 -24.23 8.49 -11.71
C GLY A 567 -23.71 7.15 -11.21
N THR A 568 -24.59 6.16 -11.20
CA THR A 568 -24.24 4.77 -10.86
C THR A 568 -25.10 3.80 -11.68
N VAL A 569 -24.45 2.84 -12.34
CA VAL A 569 -25.10 1.71 -13.02
C VAL A 569 -24.97 0.49 -12.13
N TYR A 570 -26.09 -0.14 -11.79
CA TYR A 570 -26.13 -1.33 -10.94
C TYR A 570 -26.01 -2.60 -11.78
N GLY A 571 -25.43 -3.67 -11.22
CA GLY A 571 -25.34 -4.96 -11.93
C GLY A 571 -26.72 -5.54 -12.30
N THR A 572 -27.76 -5.24 -11.52
CA THR A 572 -29.14 -5.57 -11.88
C THR A 572 -29.61 -4.89 -13.16
N GLN A 573 -29.20 -3.64 -13.41
CA GLN A 573 -29.56 -2.92 -14.63
C GLN A 573 -28.81 -3.49 -15.85
N VAL A 574 -27.53 -3.83 -15.68
CA VAL A 574 -26.75 -4.54 -16.72
C VAL A 574 -27.42 -5.87 -17.07
N ARG A 575 -27.80 -6.65 -16.06
CA ARG A 575 -28.53 -7.91 -16.23
C ARG A 575 -29.84 -7.70 -16.99
N ASP A 576 -30.63 -6.71 -16.61
CA ASP A 576 -31.95 -6.46 -17.22
C ASP A 576 -31.81 -6.06 -18.70
N ILE A 577 -30.79 -5.27 -19.06
CA ILE A 577 -30.46 -4.94 -20.46
C ILE A 577 -30.10 -6.22 -21.24
N LEU A 578 -29.17 -7.03 -20.72
CA LEU A 578 -28.71 -8.24 -21.41
C LEU A 578 -29.82 -9.28 -21.55
N ARG A 579 -30.71 -9.40 -20.55
CA ARG A 579 -31.91 -10.23 -20.64
C ARG A 579 -32.87 -9.75 -21.71
N ALA A 580 -33.12 -8.45 -21.80
CA ALA A 580 -33.97 -7.89 -22.86
C ALA A 580 -33.36 -8.17 -24.25
N MET A 581 -32.04 -7.98 -24.42
CA MET A 581 -31.36 -8.33 -25.67
C MET A 581 -31.51 -9.82 -26.01
N HIS A 582 -31.43 -10.70 -25.02
CA HIS A 582 -31.60 -12.15 -25.22
C HIS A 582 -33.03 -12.49 -25.65
N GLU A 583 -34.02 -11.94 -24.96
CA GLU A 583 -35.45 -12.13 -25.23
C GLU A 583 -35.84 -11.61 -26.63
N GLU A 584 -35.22 -10.51 -27.08
CA GLU A 584 -35.40 -9.95 -28.41
C GLU A 584 -34.50 -10.56 -29.50
N GLN A 585 -33.66 -11.55 -29.17
CA GLN A 585 -32.73 -12.21 -30.11
C GLN A 585 -31.79 -11.21 -30.81
N ARG A 586 -31.24 -10.26 -30.05
CA ARG A 586 -30.36 -9.18 -30.53
C ARG A 586 -28.88 -9.53 -30.50
N TYR A 587 -28.52 -10.78 -30.34
CA TYR A 587 -27.13 -11.21 -30.45
C TYR A 587 -27.04 -12.72 -30.68
N ARG A 588 -25.91 -13.13 -31.23
CA ARG A 588 -25.42 -14.50 -31.25
C ARG A 588 -24.59 -14.80 -30.01
N LYS A 589 -23.54 -14.01 -29.78
CA LYS A 589 -22.71 -14.06 -28.56
C LYS A 589 -22.32 -12.65 -28.11
N ILE A 590 -22.13 -12.48 -26.80
CA ILE A 590 -21.59 -11.25 -26.21
C ILE A 590 -20.34 -11.60 -25.42
N LEU A 591 -19.24 -10.89 -25.68
CA LEU A 591 -18.08 -10.84 -24.81
C LEU A 591 -18.08 -9.51 -24.07
N PHE A 592 -18.18 -9.55 -22.75
CA PHE A 592 -18.20 -8.40 -21.88
C PHE A 592 -16.87 -8.33 -21.11
N ALA A 593 -15.95 -7.48 -21.56
CA ALA A 593 -14.67 -7.22 -20.91
C ALA A 593 -14.79 -5.98 -19.99
N MET A 594 -14.46 -6.15 -18.71
CA MET A 594 -14.68 -5.10 -17.71
C MET A 594 -13.40 -4.78 -16.93
N ASP A 595 -12.98 -3.51 -16.95
CA ASP A 595 -11.93 -2.97 -16.11
C ASP A 595 -12.50 -1.98 -15.09
N ALA A 596 -12.91 -2.51 -13.95
CA ALA A 596 -13.37 -1.74 -12.80
C ALA A 596 -13.15 -2.53 -11.50
N CYS A 597 -13.01 -1.82 -10.38
CA CYS A 597 -13.04 -2.42 -9.06
C CYS A 597 -14.34 -3.20 -8.83
N TYR A 598 -14.25 -4.37 -8.20
CA TYR A 598 -15.37 -5.25 -7.89
C TYR A 598 -16.18 -5.68 -9.13
N SER A 599 -15.59 -5.59 -10.34
CA SER A 599 -16.28 -5.88 -11.61
C SER A 599 -16.84 -7.30 -11.67
N GLY A 600 -16.25 -8.24 -10.94
CA GLY A 600 -16.80 -9.58 -10.79
C GLY A 600 -18.23 -9.64 -10.24
N SER A 601 -18.61 -8.70 -9.37
CA SER A 601 -19.98 -8.63 -8.81
C SER A 601 -21.04 -8.31 -9.88
N ILE A 602 -20.64 -7.65 -10.98
CA ILE A 602 -21.50 -7.42 -12.14
C ILE A 602 -21.63 -8.71 -12.96
N GLY A 603 -20.53 -9.45 -13.11
CA GLY A 603 -20.51 -10.78 -13.72
C GLY A 603 -21.41 -11.77 -12.96
N GLU A 604 -21.34 -11.79 -11.64
CA GLU A 604 -22.21 -12.59 -10.76
C GLU A 604 -23.68 -12.27 -10.94
N ALA A 605 -24.02 -10.97 -11.01
CA ALA A 605 -25.39 -10.54 -11.27
C ALA A 605 -25.94 -11.06 -12.61
N CYS A 606 -25.07 -11.32 -13.59
CA CYS A 606 -25.45 -11.73 -14.95
C CYS A 606 -25.35 -13.25 -15.22
N ILE A 607 -25.10 -14.07 -14.19
CA ILE A 607 -25.08 -15.54 -14.34
C ILE A 607 -26.45 -16.04 -14.84
N GLY A 608 -26.42 -16.96 -15.81
CA GLY A 608 -27.60 -17.60 -16.37
C GLY A 608 -28.09 -17.03 -17.71
N ILE A 609 -27.45 -15.98 -18.23
CA ILE A 609 -27.84 -15.39 -19.53
C ILE A 609 -27.14 -16.15 -20.68
N PRO A 610 -27.85 -16.84 -21.59
CA PRO A 610 -27.22 -17.64 -22.63
C PRO A 610 -26.40 -16.80 -23.61
N GLY A 611 -25.22 -17.28 -24.00
CA GLY A 611 -24.37 -16.65 -25.00
C GLY A 611 -23.63 -15.40 -24.55
N VAL A 612 -23.60 -15.09 -23.24
CA VAL A 612 -22.84 -13.96 -22.69
C VAL A 612 -21.66 -14.48 -21.88
N LEU A 613 -20.45 -13.98 -22.13
CA LEU A 613 -19.27 -14.25 -21.32
C LEU A 613 -18.79 -12.95 -20.69
N PHE A 614 -18.50 -12.97 -19.40
CA PHE A 614 -17.83 -11.87 -18.71
C PHE A 614 -16.38 -12.24 -18.44
N ILE A 615 -15.47 -11.32 -18.72
CA ILE A 615 -14.08 -11.36 -18.28
C ILE A 615 -13.80 -10.05 -17.57
N THR A 616 -13.51 -10.13 -16.27
CA THR A 616 -13.40 -8.96 -15.40
C THR A 616 -11.96 -8.77 -14.93
N ALA A 617 -11.56 -7.53 -14.67
CA ALA A 617 -10.24 -7.17 -14.15
C ALA A 617 -10.01 -7.59 -12.69
N ALA A 618 -11.10 -7.73 -11.95
CA ALA A 618 -11.15 -8.08 -10.55
C ALA A 618 -12.32 -9.04 -10.32
N ASN A 619 -12.20 -9.89 -9.32
CA ASN A 619 -13.34 -10.64 -8.78
C ASN A 619 -14.36 -9.71 -8.09
N ALA A 620 -15.37 -10.27 -7.45
CA ALA A 620 -16.46 -9.51 -6.84
C ALA A 620 -16.09 -8.75 -5.55
N TYR A 621 -14.88 -8.95 -5.03
CA TYR A 621 -14.46 -8.53 -3.69
C TYR A 621 -13.16 -7.72 -3.66
N GLU A 622 -12.54 -7.45 -4.81
CA GLU A 622 -11.27 -6.73 -4.87
C GLU A 622 -11.30 -5.55 -5.84
N THR A 623 -10.33 -4.64 -5.69
CA THR A 623 -10.17 -3.48 -6.58
C THR A 623 -9.32 -3.84 -7.80
N SER A 624 -9.62 -3.26 -8.96
CA SER A 624 -8.72 -3.34 -10.12
C SER A 624 -7.57 -2.34 -9.96
N LYS A 625 -6.44 -2.59 -10.63
CA LYS A 625 -5.23 -1.79 -10.46
C LYS A 625 -4.92 -0.93 -11.69
N ALA A 626 -4.66 0.35 -11.43
CA ALA A 626 -4.07 1.25 -12.40
C ALA A 626 -2.63 0.81 -12.75
N ASP A 627 -2.20 1.16 -13.95
CA ASP A 627 -0.88 0.83 -14.49
C ASP A 627 -0.30 2.02 -15.28
N MET A 628 0.98 1.95 -15.64
CA MET A 628 1.71 2.94 -16.43
C MET A 628 1.53 4.38 -15.94
N LYS A 629 2.32 4.77 -14.93
CA LYS A 629 2.32 6.13 -14.40
C LYS A 629 3.10 7.08 -15.31
N ASP A 630 2.53 8.25 -15.58
CA ASP A 630 3.26 9.38 -16.15
C ASP A 630 3.77 10.27 -15.01
N PRO A 631 5.10 10.33 -14.78
CA PRO A 631 5.66 11.11 -13.69
C PRO A 631 5.58 12.62 -13.89
N GLU A 632 5.52 13.10 -15.14
CA GLU A 632 5.47 14.54 -15.46
C GLU A 632 4.06 15.10 -15.25
N MET A 633 3.03 14.36 -15.67
CA MET A 633 1.63 14.73 -15.49
C MET A 633 1.06 14.31 -14.12
N GLY A 634 1.75 13.43 -13.39
CA GLY A 634 1.32 12.95 -12.08
C GLY A 634 0.05 12.10 -12.11
N ILE A 635 -0.22 11.42 -13.23
CA ILE A 635 -1.42 10.62 -13.47
C ILE A 635 -1.06 9.20 -13.90
N TRP A 636 -2.04 8.30 -13.86
CA TRP A 636 -1.95 6.97 -14.46
C TRP A 636 -2.50 7.02 -15.90
N LEU A 637 -1.80 6.37 -16.82
CA LEU A 637 -2.14 6.37 -18.25
C LEU A 637 -3.04 5.21 -18.65
N SER A 638 -3.00 4.08 -17.93
CA SER A 638 -3.80 2.88 -18.24
C SER A 638 -4.19 2.11 -16.98
N ASN A 639 -4.95 1.02 -17.15
CA ASN A 639 -5.16 -0.02 -16.14
C ASN A 639 -4.47 -1.34 -16.53
N GLY A 640 -4.08 -2.13 -15.53
CA GLY A 640 -3.26 -3.33 -15.72
C GLY A 640 -3.97 -4.44 -16.48
N PHE A 641 -5.25 -4.68 -16.17
CA PHE A 641 -6.08 -5.64 -16.91
C PHE A 641 -6.26 -5.22 -18.35
N THR A 642 -6.63 -3.95 -18.59
CA THR A 642 -6.79 -3.46 -19.95
C THR A 642 -5.49 -3.64 -20.74
N ARG A 643 -4.33 -3.23 -20.21
CA ARG A 643 -3.04 -3.44 -20.89
C ARG A 643 -2.81 -4.92 -21.23
N ALA A 644 -3.00 -5.83 -20.27
CA ALA A 644 -2.86 -7.27 -20.48
C ALA A 644 -3.82 -7.80 -21.56
N PHE A 645 -5.06 -7.29 -21.60
CA PHE A 645 -6.07 -7.67 -22.59
C PHE A 645 -5.66 -7.23 -24.00
N GLN A 646 -5.20 -5.98 -24.13
CA GLN A 646 -4.71 -5.44 -25.40
C GLN A 646 -3.51 -6.26 -25.91
N GLU A 647 -2.50 -6.48 -25.06
CA GLU A 647 -1.32 -7.28 -25.39
C GLU A 647 -1.70 -8.71 -25.80
N ALA A 648 -2.62 -9.36 -25.07
CA ALA A 648 -3.06 -10.71 -25.37
C ALA A 648 -3.73 -10.83 -26.74
N ILE A 649 -4.55 -9.85 -27.13
CA ILE A 649 -5.24 -9.81 -28.42
C ILE A 649 -4.29 -9.45 -29.56
N ASP A 650 -3.48 -8.41 -29.41
CA ASP A 650 -2.53 -7.97 -30.44
C ASP A 650 -1.50 -9.08 -30.74
N GLU A 651 -1.05 -9.82 -29.72
CA GLU A 651 -0.14 -10.97 -29.89
C GLU A 651 -0.80 -12.19 -30.53
N THR A 652 -2.07 -12.47 -30.20
CA THR A 652 -2.76 -13.70 -30.61
C THR A 652 -4.25 -13.45 -30.86
N PRO A 653 -4.63 -12.85 -32.02
CA PRO A 653 -6.03 -12.49 -32.29
C PRO A 653 -7.01 -13.68 -32.31
N ASN A 654 -6.51 -14.90 -32.52
CA ASN A 654 -7.29 -16.14 -32.50
C ASN A 654 -7.21 -16.92 -31.18
N ILE A 655 -6.77 -16.27 -30.08
CA ILE A 655 -6.64 -16.89 -28.77
C ILE A 655 -7.97 -17.50 -28.30
N THR A 656 -7.90 -18.68 -27.69
CA THR A 656 -9.08 -19.32 -27.09
C THR A 656 -9.55 -18.51 -25.88
N MET A 657 -10.83 -18.55 -25.53
CA MET A 657 -11.35 -17.82 -24.37
C MET A 657 -10.66 -18.27 -23.07
N ARG A 658 -10.34 -19.57 -22.95
CA ARG A 658 -9.52 -20.10 -21.85
C ARG A 658 -8.12 -19.47 -21.83
N ASP A 659 -7.40 -19.51 -22.95
CA ASP A 659 -6.01 -19.04 -22.98
C ASP A 659 -5.93 -17.53 -22.80
N LEU A 660 -6.95 -16.80 -23.27
CA LEU A 660 -7.12 -15.37 -22.99
C LEU A 660 -7.23 -15.15 -21.48
N TYR A 661 -8.14 -15.85 -20.80
CA TYR A 661 -8.24 -15.80 -19.34
C TYR A 661 -6.91 -16.15 -18.66
N TYR A 662 -6.19 -17.19 -19.07
CA TYR A 662 -4.90 -17.54 -18.45
C TYR A 662 -3.80 -16.51 -18.70
N LYS A 663 -3.79 -15.83 -19.86
CA LYS A 663 -2.89 -14.69 -20.05
C LYS A 663 -3.27 -13.55 -19.09
N LEU A 664 -4.55 -13.20 -19.05
CA LEU A 664 -5.06 -12.12 -18.20
C LEU A 664 -4.82 -12.38 -16.71
N ALA A 665 -5.12 -13.57 -16.22
CA ALA A 665 -4.90 -13.97 -14.83
C ALA A 665 -3.42 -13.93 -14.43
N ARG A 666 -2.49 -14.13 -15.37
CA ARG A 666 -1.04 -14.03 -15.11
C ARG A 666 -0.49 -12.63 -15.21
N GLN A 667 -1.06 -11.80 -16.08
CA GLN A 667 -0.52 -10.48 -16.42
C GLN A 667 -1.21 -9.33 -15.68
N THR A 668 -2.42 -9.56 -15.15
CA THR A 668 -3.14 -8.61 -14.31
C THR A 668 -2.55 -8.68 -12.91
N VAL A 669 -1.63 -7.77 -12.61
CA VAL A 669 -0.94 -7.74 -11.32
C VAL A 669 -1.79 -7.01 -10.28
N GLY A 670 -1.95 -7.63 -9.11
CA GLY A 670 -2.62 -7.04 -7.95
C GLY A 670 -4.14 -7.17 -7.93
N SER A 671 -4.74 -7.90 -8.87
CA SER A 671 -6.14 -8.34 -8.83
C SER A 671 -6.31 -9.63 -9.62
N HIS A 672 -7.34 -10.41 -9.32
CA HIS A 672 -7.68 -11.65 -10.00
C HIS A 672 -8.64 -11.36 -11.16
N ALA A 673 -8.08 -11.36 -12.37
CA ALA A 673 -8.92 -11.46 -13.55
C ALA A 673 -9.82 -12.70 -13.41
N THR A 674 -11.12 -12.57 -13.69
CA THR A 674 -12.10 -13.64 -13.43
C THR A 674 -13.08 -13.79 -14.58
N VAL A 675 -13.42 -15.03 -14.93
CA VAL A 675 -14.46 -15.35 -15.91
C VAL A 675 -15.76 -15.69 -15.19
N TYR A 676 -16.86 -15.11 -15.66
CA TYR A 676 -18.21 -15.43 -15.20
C TYR A 676 -19.09 -15.91 -16.36
N ASN A 677 -20.12 -16.69 -16.01
CA ASN A 677 -21.13 -17.21 -16.91
C ASN A 677 -20.62 -18.20 -18.00
N ALA A 678 -19.42 -18.77 -17.82
CA ALA A 678 -18.83 -19.72 -18.78
C ALA A 678 -19.73 -20.93 -19.09
N GLU A 679 -20.48 -21.44 -18.10
CA GLU A 679 -21.42 -22.55 -18.27
C GLU A 679 -22.55 -22.25 -19.28
N TYR A 680 -22.90 -20.96 -19.46
CA TYR A 680 -23.95 -20.50 -20.36
C TYR A 680 -23.42 -19.91 -21.67
N TYR A 681 -22.09 -19.94 -21.88
CA TYR A 681 -21.43 -19.40 -23.07
C TYR A 681 -20.91 -20.47 -24.04
N GLY A 682 -20.62 -21.68 -23.56
CA GLY A 682 -20.09 -22.78 -24.38
C GLY A 682 -18.64 -23.12 -24.05
N ASN A 683 -18.00 -23.90 -24.92
CA ASN A 683 -16.71 -24.50 -24.62
C ASN A 683 -15.56 -23.48 -24.73
N MET A 684 -14.95 -23.17 -23.59
CA MET A 684 -13.87 -22.18 -23.49
C MET A 684 -12.59 -22.54 -24.28
N TYR A 685 -12.45 -23.79 -24.72
CA TYR A 685 -11.31 -24.27 -25.53
C TYR A 685 -11.56 -24.12 -27.04
N SER A 686 -12.81 -24.19 -27.50
CA SER A 686 -13.16 -24.06 -28.93
C SER A 686 -13.52 -22.62 -29.30
N ASN A 687 -14.11 -21.86 -28.39
CA ASN A 687 -14.48 -20.46 -28.61
C ASN A 687 -13.22 -19.58 -28.59
N THR A 688 -13.11 -18.68 -29.57
CA THR A 688 -11.90 -17.85 -29.77
C THR A 688 -12.23 -16.39 -30.01
N MET A 689 -11.26 -15.51 -29.74
CA MET A 689 -11.39 -14.07 -30.01
C MET A 689 -11.59 -13.75 -31.49
N LYS A 690 -11.20 -14.67 -32.39
CA LYS A 690 -11.42 -14.53 -33.83
C LYS A 690 -12.89 -14.36 -34.21
N GLU A 691 -13.83 -14.85 -33.41
CA GLU A 691 -15.25 -14.64 -33.68
C GLU A 691 -15.69 -13.19 -33.47
N TYR A 692 -14.91 -12.39 -32.75
CA TYR A 692 -15.20 -10.99 -32.44
C TYR A 692 -14.25 -9.99 -33.10
N LEU A 693 -13.24 -10.46 -33.83
CA LEU A 693 -12.23 -9.63 -34.49
C LEU A 693 -12.28 -9.99 -35.99
N ASN A 694 -12.49 -9.00 -36.87
CA ASN A 694 -12.67 -9.26 -38.30
C ASN A 694 -11.34 -9.62 -39.00
#